data_AF-A0A8H5AZM5-F1
#
_entry.id   AF-A0A8H5AZM5-F1
#
_cell.length_a   1.000
_cell.length_b   1.000
_cell.length_c   1.000
_cell.angle_alpha   90.00
_cell.angle_beta   90.00
_cell.angle_gamma   90.00
#
_symmetry.space_group_name_H-M   'P 1'
#
loop_
_entity.id
_entity.type
_entity.pdbx_description
1 polymer ?
#
loop_
_entity_poly.entity_id
_entity_poly.type
_entity_poly.pdbx_seq_one_letter_code
_entity_poly.pdbx_strand_id
1 'polypeptide(L)'
;MGAYDDYKLLVANRGEIAVRIFRTARRIGLRTVAIYTASDALSQHVRLADESVLLKTPEGASQTSEASRYLDGTNILQICKTRNVNIVHPGYGFLSENAIFAESVIANGIIWCGPRPETIRLMGIKHEARRIAIIAGVEVVPGSEGLVSTEEEALNTAAVCGYPVMLKATAGGGGMGMVICEDEESLKTNFVFTKNRAEALFHESGLFLEKYYGSARHIEVQVFGNGLGDVVHMCERECSVQRRQQKVIEETPSPFCMTHPGLRERLVNVAMTLARSIKYNSAGTVEFLVDDQTSQFFFLEMNTRIQVEHTITEQIHDGLDLVELMIEQSIAECLVGKGLSSESAAMTQTTYDDMVRASISKGVSSAIEVRIYAENPNESFIPSPGLLQHVCFGDASKAWRRVDSWVDTGMSITPFFDPLLAKVIVSGNSRQQALSRMIQSLQEIKLLGPTTNLYYLQDIMLAPSFKSGQANTRFLQAFSSTPCAVKVLSSGIDMTIQDLPSRTVGKGIPLSGPMDDLAFSVGNILVGNENRGIEGLEIIVVPGVACSLQFFAPAIVAVTGKPVTITVNGIEHPMWSRICLASNSKVEIVAATSTEGRSGFRTYLCILGGFPNIPYYLGSKSTSMGLGGYQGRSLTRGDYLFIPPLDTNIAHTSCTLARGDVPQYPCDWTVYVLPGPHGEEEFISSEGVSSFYSTAWRVSPSSNRLGIRLQAPSSSETIQWARKNGGEGGAHPSNILDNGYAPGTVNLNGDTPVILTKEGPDMGGYICFCTVADFDMWKLGQVAPGDTIVFRRVSWDQSLEQFAARNQWLETIHRDISETHIGTDGSALVYPSVDPEYGPAVLHRSTWNDVEVTYRQAGDSGILVEFGPMTLDIIVRARIHAFQKVIEDSSLLGVERLCPCIRSIMKIAQRTFLQALIEFERRIPEDIESMRFSARKITFPIVLDDKWNRDALKRYMSNTRDKAVYLPSNIEYLARNNGLIDEREALKKLIQSDFLVLGIGFYLACPFIVPIDPRCRLIGQKMNPSRTFTPRGAIGIAGPVAAIYPIESPGGYQLFGRTLPAWQTWGKGKDFKPTEPWLLEAFDQITFVPVGEDEYVELLCIWAQLERQFDAGQYEFQASVTFSVREHKDFLLSAAEEVEAFRERQAEASHIETLRESEILRDWETRRAADSRDGTNGLTNNSLASSNGQPVVSPLFSTVWKVNCQVGDVIKSNSQVLFILEAMKTEVPIISGEGSEGKVVSSLNVREGLSVQPGSVLAYLS
;
A
#
# COMPACT_ATOMS: atom_id res chain seq x y z
N MET A 1 12.03 -44.05 -12.46
CA MET A 1 11.29 -43.44 -11.36
C MET A 1 12.32 -42.91 -10.39
N GLY A 2 12.23 -41.62 -10.05
CA GLY A 2 13.00 -41.04 -8.95
C GLY A 2 12.58 -41.66 -7.62
N ALA A 3 13.44 -41.59 -6.60
CA ALA A 3 13.21 -42.19 -5.28
C ALA A 3 11.95 -41.65 -4.57
N TYR A 4 11.42 -40.52 -5.03
CA TYR A 4 10.32 -39.79 -4.40
C TYR A 4 9.05 -39.66 -5.26
N ASP A 5 9.01 -40.28 -6.46
CA ASP A 5 7.91 -40.08 -7.44
C ASP A 5 6.52 -40.49 -6.92
N ASP A 6 6.50 -41.47 -6.00
CA ASP A 6 5.30 -42.02 -5.38
C ASP A 6 4.81 -41.20 -4.16
N TYR A 7 5.56 -40.17 -3.76
CA TYR A 7 5.25 -39.38 -2.56
C TYR A 7 4.73 -37.98 -2.90
N LYS A 8 3.80 -37.50 -2.06
CA LYS A 8 3.23 -36.16 -2.10
C LYS A 8 3.18 -35.60 -0.68
N LEU A 9 3.85 -34.48 -0.46
CA LEU A 9 4.04 -33.86 0.84
C LEU A 9 3.16 -32.63 1.00
N LEU A 10 2.40 -32.59 2.10
CA LEU A 10 1.70 -31.40 2.57
C LEU A 10 2.50 -30.76 3.70
N VAL A 11 2.69 -29.44 3.62
CA VAL A 11 3.23 -28.68 4.75
C VAL A 11 2.08 -28.13 5.58
N ALA A 12 1.95 -28.60 6.82
CA ALA A 12 0.91 -28.14 7.76
C ALA A 12 1.36 -26.85 8.47
N ASN A 13 1.74 -25.84 7.68
CA ASN A 13 2.29 -24.58 8.15
C ASN A 13 2.15 -23.46 7.09
N ARG A 14 2.67 -22.27 7.40
CA ARG A 14 2.68 -21.08 6.54
C ARG A 14 4.06 -20.41 6.55
N GLY A 15 4.17 -19.27 5.87
CA GLY A 15 5.31 -18.36 6.04
C GLY A 15 6.65 -18.92 5.54
N GLU A 16 7.72 -18.50 6.18
CA GLU A 16 9.11 -18.81 5.82
C GLU A 16 9.43 -20.30 5.93
N ILE A 17 8.91 -21.00 6.95
CA ILE A 17 9.20 -22.42 7.12
C ILE A 17 8.55 -23.27 6.03
N ALA A 18 7.33 -22.91 5.61
CA ALA A 18 6.69 -23.57 4.49
C ALA A 18 7.46 -23.35 3.18
N VAL A 19 7.90 -22.12 2.92
CA VAL A 19 8.80 -21.81 1.79
C VAL A 19 10.08 -22.65 1.85
N ARG A 20 10.72 -22.75 3.02
CA ARG A 20 11.95 -23.52 3.20
C ARG A 20 11.73 -25.01 2.90
N ILE A 21 10.66 -25.61 3.43
CA ILE A 21 10.35 -27.02 3.21
C ILE A 21 10.05 -27.28 1.74
N PHE A 22 9.27 -26.42 1.07
CA PHE A 22 8.98 -26.55 -0.36
C PHE A 22 10.22 -26.44 -1.23
N ARG A 23 11.20 -25.59 -0.88
CA ARG A 23 12.49 -25.53 -1.61
C ARG A 23 13.24 -26.87 -1.56
N THR A 24 13.31 -27.49 -0.39
CA THR A 24 13.93 -28.81 -0.23
C THR A 24 13.13 -29.88 -0.99
N ALA A 25 11.81 -29.96 -0.79
CA ALA A 25 10.94 -30.91 -1.48
C ALA A 25 11.06 -30.82 -3.02
N ARG A 26 11.06 -29.61 -3.57
CA ARG A 26 11.22 -29.38 -5.01
C ARG A 26 12.59 -29.80 -5.52
N ARG A 27 13.67 -29.52 -4.77
CA ARG A 27 15.04 -29.94 -5.13
C ARG A 27 15.15 -31.46 -5.26
N ILE A 28 14.52 -32.21 -4.35
CA ILE A 28 14.55 -33.68 -4.34
C ILE A 28 13.48 -34.32 -5.24
N GLY A 29 12.64 -33.54 -5.91
CA GLY A 29 11.62 -34.03 -6.85
C GLY A 29 10.30 -34.50 -6.21
N LEU A 30 10.02 -34.07 -4.98
CA LEU A 30 8.80 -34.40 -4.23
C LEU A 30 7.65 -33.45 -4.59
N ARG A 31 6.46 -33.98 -4.90
CA ARG A 31 5.26 -33.15 -5.15
C ARG A 31 4.75 -32.52 -3.85
N THR A 32 4.26 -31.28 -3.94
CA THR A 32 3.97 -30.44 -2.77
C THR A 32 2.54 -29.91 -2.73
N VAL A 33 1.97 -29.82 -1.53
CA VAL A 33 0.67 -29.22 -1.25
C VAL A 33 0.79 -28.16 -0.16
N ALA A 34 0.40 -26.92 -0.48
CA ALA A 34 0.26 -25.83 0.50
C ALA A 34 -1.17 -25.75 1.05
N ILE A 35 -1.30 -25.41 2.32
CA ILE A 35 -2.55 -24.94 2.91
C ILE A 35 -2.45 -23.45 3.22
N TYR A 36 -3.56 -22.73 3.12
CA TYR A 36 -3.58 -21.29 3.36
C TYR A 36 -4.94 -20.76 3.81
N THR A 37 -4.94 -19.55 4.38
CA THR A 37 -6.15 -18.77 4.66
C THR A 37 -6.30 -17.63 3.65
N ALA A 38 -7.42 -16.89 3.68
CA ALA A 38 -7.64 -15.81 2.71
C ALA A 38 -6.53 -14.74 2.77
N SER A 39 -6.01 -14.45 3.98
CA SER A 39 -4.93 -13.49 4.19
C SER A 39 -3.56 -13.97 3.66
N ASP A 40 -3.35 -15.28 3.54
CA ASP A 40 -2.11 -15.88 3.03
C ASP A 40 -2.14 -16.21 1.54
N ALA A 41 -3.25 -15.91 0.84
CA ALA A 41 -3.41 -16.27 -0.57
C ALA A 41 -2.30 -15.71 -1.48
N LEU A 42 -1.69 -14.59 -1.08
CA LEU A 42 -0.60 -13.93 -1.80
C LEU A 42 0.78 -14.22 -1.21
N SER A 43 0.93 -15.21 -0.33
CA SER A 43 2.23 -15.57 0.26
C SER A 43 3.11 -16.34 -0.74
N GLN A 44 4.43 -16.34 -0.53
CA GLN A 44 5.32 -17.19 -1.34
C GLN A 44 5.04 -18.68 -1.19
N HIS A 45 4.64 -19.17 -0.01
CA HIS A 45 4.45 -20.61 0.20
C HIS A 45 3.30 -21.17 -0.63
N VAL A 46 2.25 -20.37 -0.87
CA VAL A 46 1.14 -20.73 -1.77
C VAL A 46 1.61 -20.76 -3.23
N ARG A 47 2.46 -19.79 -3.63
CA ARG A 47 2.96 -19.71 -5.01
C ARG A 47 4.00 -20.78 -5.36
N LEU A 48 4.76 -21.27 -4.38
CA LEU A 48 5.85 -22.22 -4.59
C LEU A 48 5.40 -23.68 -4.65
N ALA A 49 4.24 -24.02 -4.08
CA ALA A 49 3.73 -25.38 -4.05
C ALA A 49 3.08 -25.78 -5.40
N ASP A 50 3.07 -27.09 -5.70
CA ASP A 50 2.45 -27.63 -6.92
C ASP A 50 0.92 -27.57 -6.85
N GLU A 51 0.35 -27.80 -5.67
CA GLU A 51 -1.06 -27.60 -5.36
C GLU A 51 -1.21 -26.69 -4.13
N SER A 52 -2.28 -25.89 -4.07
CA SER A 52 -2.63 -25.11 -2.88
C SER A 52 -4.12 -25.26 -2.55
N VAL A 53 -4.44 -25.36 -1.26
CA VAL A 53 -5.80 -25.59 -0.78
C VAL A 53 -6.14 -24.61 0.33
N LEU A 54 -7.25 -23.88 0.15
CA LEU A 54 -7.76 -22.99 1.18
C LEU A 54 -8.32 -23.81 2.35
N LEU A 55 -7.91 -23.48 3.57
CA LEU A 55 -8.51 -24.03 4.78
C LEU A 55 -9.97 -23.56 4.86
N LYS A 56 -10.88 -24.36 5.43
CA LYS A 56 -12.29 -23.95 5.60
C LYS A 56 -12.44 -22.97 6.77
N THR A 57 -13.46 -22.12 6.71
CA THR A 57 -13.89 -21.31 7.87
C THR A 57 -14.91 -22.15 8.64
N PRO A 58 -14.72 -22.43 9.94
CA PRO A 58 -15.75 -23.08 10.74
C PRO A 58 -17.04 -22.24 10.77
N GLU A 59 -18.21 -22.86 10.70
CA GLU A 59 -19.50 -22.16 10.78
C GLU A 59 -19.61 -21.38 12.10
N GLY A 60 -19.94 -20.08 12.04
CA GLY A 60 -20.07 -19.20 13.20
C GLY A 60 -18.76 -18.61 13.75
N ALA A 61 -17.61 -18.92 13.16
CA ALA A 61 -16.33 -18.33 13.57
C ALA A 61 -16.17 -16.89 13.05
N SER A 62 -15.81 -15.98 13.97
CA SER A 62 -15.42 -14.60 13.66
C SER A 62 -14.17 -14.54 12.77
N GLN A 63 -14.02 -13.47 11.97
CA GLN A 63 -12.78 -13.14 11.22
C GLN A 63 -11.54 -13.08 12.13
N THR A 64 -11.71 -12.93 13.45
CA THR A 64 -10.63 -12.95 14.46
C THR A 64 -9.98 -14.32 14.67
N SER A 65 -10.30 -15.34 13.87
CA SER A 65 -9.84 -16.74 14.03
C SER A 65 -8.96 -17.28 12.89
N GLU A 66 -8.38 -16.42 12.03
CA GLU A 66 -7.54 -16.87 10.90
C GLU A 66 -6.42 -17.86 11.32
N ALA A 67 -5.72 -17.60 12.43
CA ALA A 67 -4.69 -18.49 12.97
C ALA A 67 -5.23 -19.86 13.41
N SER A 68 -6.47 -19.95 13.91
CA SER A 68 -7.03 -21.22 14.38
C SER A 68 -7.31 -22.20 13.24
N ARG A 69 -7.38 -21.72 12.00
CA ARG A 69 -7.58 -22.58 10.81
C ARG A 69 -6.39 -23.49 10.58
N TYR A 70 -5.17 -23.02 10.86
CA TYR A 70 -3.96 -23.86 10.81
C TYR A 70 -3.87 -24.84 11.99
N LEU A 71 -4.72 -24.68 13.01
CA LEU A 71 -4.85 -25.60 14.15
C LEU A 71 -5.96 -26.65 13.94
N ASP A 72 -6.73 -26.57 12.85
CA ASP A 72 -7.81 -27.52 12.55
C ASP A 72 -7.26 -28.78 11.87
N GLY A 73 -6.76 -29.71 12.70
CA GLY A 73 -6.23 -30.99 12.23
C GLY A 73 -7.24 -31.84 11.45
N THR A 74 -8.54 -31.73 11.75
CA THR A 74 -9.60 -32.49 11.05
C THR A 74 -9.68 -32.06 9.60
N ASN A 75 -9.67 -30.74 9.36
CA ASN A 75 -9.69 -30.19 8.02
C ASN A 75 -8.43 -30.53 7.23
N ILE A 76 -7.25 -30.41 7.85
CA ILE A 76 -5.98 -30.76 7.23
C ILE A 76 -5.96 -32.24 6.80
N LEU A 77 -6.46 -33.15 7.64
CA LEU A 77 -6.57 -34.58 7.29
C LEU A 77 -7.56 -34.82 6.15
N GLN A 78 -8.67 -34.09 6.11
CA GLN A 78 -9.62 -34.17 4.99
C GLN A 78 -8.97 -33.71 3.67
N ILE A 79 -8.18 -32.63 3.71
CA ILE A 79 -7.40 -32.16 2.57
C ILE A 79 -6.42 -33.25 2.13
N CYS A 80 -5.69 -33.87 3.06
CA CYS A 80 -4.75 -34.93 2.74
C CYS A 80 -5.42 -36.09 1.97
N LYS A 81 -6.60 -36.54 2.44
CA LYS A 81 -7.39 -37.59 1.77
C LYS A 81 -7.83 -37.19 0.37
N THR A 82 -8.43 -36.00 0.23
CA THR A 82 -8.95 -35.54 -1.08
C THR A 82 -7.86 -35.27 -2.11
N ARG A 83 -6.63 -34.96 -1.68
CA ARG A 83 -5.49 -34.62 -2.56
C ARG A 83 -4.47 -35.75 -2.72
N ASN A 84 -4.73 -36.93 -2.14
CA ASN A 84 -3.81 -38.07 -2.14
C ASN A 84 -2.41 -37.70 -1.61
N VAL A 85 -2.38 -36.99 -0.48
CA VAL A 85 -1.14 -36.67 0.26
C VAL A 85 -0.76 -37.90 1.09
N ASN A 86 0.53 -38.23 1.12
CA ASN A 86 1.06 -39.33 1.92
C ASN A 86 2.18 -38.94 2.89
N ILE A 87 2.66 -37.69 2.88
CA ILE A 87 3.56 -37.16 3.91
C ILE A 87 3.00 -35.83 4.45
N VAL A 88 2.98 -35.64 5.77
CA VAL A 88 2.68 -34.36 6.42
C VAL A 88 3.93 -33.87 7.16
N HIS A 89 4.44 -32.71 6.75
CA HIS A 89 5.53 -32.02 7.43
C HIS A 89 4.97 -30.84 8.24
N PRO A 90 5.09 -30.82 9.57
CA PRO A 90 4.45 -29.79 10.38
C PRO A 90 5.27 -28.51 10.52
N GLY A 91 6.58 -28.53 10.24
CA GLY A 91 7.46 -27.38 10.48
C GLY A 91 7.60 -27.11 11.99
N TYR A 92 7.40 -25.86 12.40
CA TYR A 92 7.35 -25.45 13.81
C TYR A 92 6.15 -24.55 14.13
N GLY A 93 5.78 -24.47 15.42
CA GLY A 93 4.52 -23.84 15.82
C GLY A 93 3.31 -24.65 15.35
N PHE A 94 2.11 -24.07 15.44
CA PHE A 94 0.85 -24.73 15.10
C PHE A 94 0.73 -26.16 15.68
N LEU A 95 0.62 -27.17 14.82
CA LEU A 95 0.41 -28.57 15.19
C LEU A 95 1.71 -29.40 15.29
N SER A 96 2.89 -28.77 15.20
CA SER A 96 4.18 -29.49 15.18
C SER A 96 4.50 -30.28 16.44
N GLU A 97 4.05 -29.83 17.60
CA GLU A 97 4.20 -30.55 18.88
C GLU A 97 2.85 -31.03 19.41
N ASN A 98 1.86 -31.24 18.52
CA ASN A 98 0.56 -31.79 18.87
C ASN A 98 0.55 -33.31 18.63
N ALA A 99 0.75 -34.08 19.70
CA ALA A 99 0.77 -35.54 19.63
C ALA A 99 -0.54 -36.15 19.11
N ILE A 100 -1.70 -35.58 19.47
CA ILE A 100 -3.01 -36.08 19.01
C ILE A 100 -3.13 -35.94 17.48
N PHE A 101 -2.64 -34.82 16.94
CA PHE A 101 -2.62 -34.61 15.50
C PHE A 101 -1.66 -35.59 14.81
N ALA A 102 -0.45 -35.77 15.34
CA ALA A 102 0.52 -36.74 14.81
C ALA A 102 -0.04 -38.18 14.82
N GLU A 103 -0.72 -38.60 15.90
CA GLU A 103 -1.44 -39.88 15.97
C GLU A 103 -2.52 -39.98 14.89
N SER A 104 -3.29 -38.91 14.71
CA SER A 104 -4.36 -38.88 13.71
C SER A 104 -3.82 -38.96 12.28
N VAL A 105 -2.68 -38.35 11.98
CA VAL A 105 -1.99 -38.48 10.69
C VAL A 105 -1.60 -39.94 10.44
N ILE A 106 -0.92 -40.57 11.40
CA ILE A 106 -0.48 -41.97 11.30
C ILE A 106 -1.67 -42.93 11.18
N ALA A 107 -2.72 -42.74 11.97
CA ALA A 107 -3.92 -43.57 11.96
C ALA A 107 -4.69 -43.51 10.62
N ASN A 108 -4.50 -42.45 9.83
CA ASN A 108 -5.06 -42.32 8.48
C ASN A 108 -4.12 -42.83 7.38
N GLY A 109 -3.03 -43.53 7.73
CA GLY A 109 -2.08 -44.10 6.77
C GLY A 109 -1.18 -43.06 6.10
N ILE A 110 -1.03 -41.89 6.70
CA ILE A 110 -0.18 -40.79 6.20
C ILE A 110 1.10 -40.76 7.04
N ILE A 111 2.24 -40.52 6.40
CA ILE A 111 3.56 -40.43 7.07
C ILE A 111 3.66 -39.11 7.82
N TRP A 112 3.94 -39.19 9.12
CA TRP A 112 4.26 -38.03 9.96
C TRP A 112 5.76 -37.71 9.86
N CYS A 113 6.11 -36.54 9.33
CA CYS A 113 7.50 -36.10 9.19
C CYS A 113 7.95 -35.33 10.44
N GLY A 114 8.10 -36.05 11.54
CA GLY A 114 8.53 -35.52 12.84
C GLY A 114 8.70 -36.64 13.88
N PRO A 115 8.93 -36.31 15.17
CA PRO A 115 9.07 -37.31 16.21
C PRO A 115 7.78 -38.08 16.47
N ARG A 116 7.88 -39.28 17.04
CA ARG A 116 6.72 -40.12 17.37
C ARG A 116 5.79 -39.42 18.37
N PRO A 117 4.47 -39.63 18.28
CA PRO A 117 3.53 -38.98 19.18
C PRO A 117 3.79 -39.24 20.67
N GLU A 118 4.29 -40.43 21.02
CA GLU A 118 4.67 -40.76 22.39
C GLU A 118 5.82 -39.87 22.87
N THR A 119 6.83 -39.64 22.01
CA THR A 119 7.97 -38.77 22.31
C THR A 119 7.53 -37.32 22.48
N ILE A 120 6.63 -36.83 21.62
CA ILE A 120 6.04 -35.50 21.73
C ILE A 120 5.32 -35.34 23.08
N ARG A 121 4.51 -36.33 23.50
CA ARG A 121 3.84 -36.32 24.82
C ARG A 121 4.83 -36.33 25.98
N LEU A 122 5.84 -37.20 25.93
CA LEU A 122 6.83 -37.37 27.00
C LEU A 122 7.63 -36.10 27.26
N MET A 123 8.02 -35.37 26.21
CA MET A 123 8.82 -34.16 26.34
C MET A 123 7.99 -32.87 26.43
N GLY A 124 6.72 -32.88 26.03
CA GLY A 124 5.83 -31.71 26.09
C GLY A 124 5.39 -31.33 27.51
N ILE A 125 5.38 -32.28 28.46
CA ILE A 125 5.01 -32.03 29.85
C ILE A 125 6.27 -31.73 30.67
N LYS A 126 6.41 -30.50 31.15
CA LYS A 126 7.66 -29.98 31.77
C LYS A 126 8.21 -30.83 32.92
N HIS A 127 7.36 -31.23 33.87
CA HIS A 127 7.81 -32.00 35.03
C HIS A 127 8.22 -33.43 34.64
N GLU A 128 7.55 -34.03 33.65
CA GLU A 128 7.88 -35.36 33.13
C GLU A 128 9.17 -35.35 32.32
N ALA A 129 9.36 -34.34 31.46
CA ALA A 129 10.61 -34.11 30.74
C ALA A 129 11.80 -33.97 31.70
N ARG A 130 11.62 -33.21 32.80
CA ARG A 130 12.63 -33.08 33.86
C ARG A 130 12.92 -34.41 34.56
N ARG A 131 11.88 -35.19 34.89
CA ARG A 131 12.04 -36.52 35.50
C ARG A 131 12.85 -37.46 34.60
N ILE A 132 12.59 -37.46 33.30
CA ILE A 132 13.33 -38.23 32.30
C ILE A 132 14.78 -37.74 32.22
N ALA A 133 15.01 -36.43 32.21
CA ALA A 133 16.35 -35.85 32.24
C ALA A 133 17.16 -36.33 33.46
N ILE A 134 16.57 -36.29 34.66
CA ILE A 134 17.22 -36.81 35.89
C ILE A 134 17.53 -38.31 35.76
N ILE A 135 16.60 -39.12 35.26
CA ILE A 135 16.81 -40.57 35.05
C ILE A 135 17.93 -40.83 34.03
N ALA A 136 18.03 -39.99 33.01
CA ALA A 136 19.10 -40.02 32.02
C ALA A 136 20.45 -39.47 32.54
N GLY A 137 20.53 -39.09 33.82
CA GLY A 137 21.74 -38.55 34.45
C GLY A 137 22.04 -37.10 34.06
N VAL A 138 21.05 -36.36 33.57
CA VAL A 138 21.16 -34.96 33.17
C VAL A 138 20.75 -34.05 34.34
N GLU A 139 21.64 -33.12 34.69
CA GLU A 139 21.33 -32.11 35.71
C GLU A 139 20.21 -31.18 35.24
N VAL A 140 19.19 -31.00 36.08
CA VAL A 140 18.10 -30.05 35.89
C VAL A 140 18.28 -28.86 36.83
N VAL A 141 17.61 -27.75 36.54
CA VAL A 141 17.66 -26.56 37.41
C VAL A 141 17.17 -26.95 38.81
N PRO A 142 17.93 -26.69 39.90
CA PRO A 142 17.49 -27.00 41.26
C PRO A 142 16.12 -26.41 41.54
N GLY A 143 15.22 -27.15 42.17
CA GLY A 143 13.81 -26.76 42.27
C GLY A 143 12.98 -27.80 42.99
N SER A 144 11.65 -27.66 42.89
CA SER A 144 10.74 -28.69 43.42
C SER A 144 10.88 -29.99 42.62
N GLU A 145 10.79 -31.15 43.29
CA GLU A 145 10.81 -32.46 42.63
C GLU A 145 9.60 -32.69 41.71
N GLY A 146 8.50 -32.00 41.98
CA GLY A 146 7.27 -32.02 41.21
C GLY A 146 6.47 -30.74 41.40
N LEU A 147 5.15 -30.85 41.33
CA LEU A 147 4.25 -29.71 41.56
C LEU A 147 4.20 -29.36 43.05
N VAL A 148 4.27 -28.07 43.35
CA VAL A 148 4.02 -27.53 44.68
C VAL A 148 2.53 -27.23 44.84
N SER A 149 1.89 -27.90 45.79
CA SER A 149 0.43 -27.85 45.96
C SER A 149 -0.01 -26.74 46.91
N THR A 150 0.89 -26.33 47.81
CA THR A 150 0.64 -25.33 48.86
C THR A 150 1.73 -24.26 48.89
N GLU A 151 1.37 -23.08 49.41
CA GLU A 151 2.33 -21.98 49.65
C GLU A 151 3.47 -22.42 50.58
N GLU A 152 3.16 -23.18 51.63
CA GLU A 152 4.16 -23.67 52.60
C GLU A 152 5.18 -24.61 51.95
N GLU A 153 4.74 -25.50 51.07
CA GLU A 153 5.62 -26.38 50.29
C GLU A 153 6.53 -25.59 49.35
N ALA A 154 6.00 -24.52 48.74
CA ALA A 154 6.78 -23.62 47.90
C ALA A 154 7.86 -22.88 48.70
N LEU A 155 7.52 -22.39 49.90
CA LEU A 155 8.46 -21.71 50.81
C LEU A 155 9.57 -22.65 51.28
N ASN A 156 9.23 -23.89 51.67
CA ASN A 156 10.21 -24.91 52.08
C ASN A 156 11.16 -25.25 50.93
N THR A 157 10.64 -25.39 49.71
CA THR A 157 11.46 -25.63 48.52
C THR A 157 12.40 -24.44 48.25
N ALA A 158 11.90 -23.21 48.35
CA ALA A 158 12.68 -22.00 48.13
C ALA A 158 13.77 -21.81 49.20
N ALA A 159 13.55 -22.23 50.44
CA ALA A 159 14.56 -22.22 51.49
C ALA A 159 15.75 -23.16 51.16
N VAL A 160 15.50 -24.29 50.51
CA VAL A 160 16.53 -25.24 50.07
C VAL A 160 17.25 -24.74 48.80
N CYS A 161 16.50 -24.22 47.82
CA CYS A 161 17.08 -23.70 46.57
C CYS A 161 17.84 -22.37 46.76
N GLY A 162 17.41 -21.58 47.75
CA GLY A 162 17.81 -20.20 47.98
C GLY A 162 17.18 -19.24 46.99
N TYR A 163 16.92 -18.00 47.42
CA TYR A 163 16.43 -16.93 46.56
C TYR A 163 17.52 -16.34 45.64
N PRO A 164 17.17 -15.69 44.52
CA PRO A 164 15.82 -15.64 43.95
C PRO A 164 15.39 -16.97 43.33
N VAL A 165 14.07 -17.21 43.29
CA VAL A 165 13.44 -18.39 42.68
C VAL A 165 12.44 -17.98 41.60
N MET A 166 12.22 -18.83 40.61
CA MET A 166 11.23 -18.66 39.55
C MET A 166 10.05 -19.60 39.82
N LEU A 167 8.87 -19.03 40.03
CA LEU A 167 7.62 -19.77 40.12
C LEU A 167 7.05 -19.95 38.72
N LYS A 168 6.72 -21.18 38.32
CA LYS A 168 6.28 -21.52 36.96
C LYS A 168 5.01 -22.36 36.97
N ALA A 169 4.09 -22.08 36.04
CA ALA A 169 2.95 -22.93 35.75
C ALA A 169 3.33 -24.13 34.87
N THR A 170 2.68 -25.27 35.10
CA THR A 170 2.95 -26.55 34.41
C THR A 170 2.69 -26.48 32.90
N ALA A 171 1.56 -25.87 32.52
CA ALA A 171 1.12 -25.71 31.14
C ALA A 171 1.55 -24.36 30.50
N GLY A 172 2.37 -23.56 31.19
CA GLY A 172 2.75 -22.23 30.71
C GLY A 172 3.85 -22.27 29.62
N GLY A 173 3.55 -21.79 28.41
CA GLY A 173 4.50 -21.62 27.30
C GLY A 173 4.84 -20.15 27.01
N GLY A 174 6.02 -19.89 26.43
CA GLY A 174 6.38 -18.58 25.86
C GLY A 174 6.44 -17.40 26.86
N GLY A 175 6.81 -17.64 28.13
CA GLY A 175 6.89 -16.58 29.13
C GLY A 175 5.62 -16.36 29.97
N MET A 176 4.46 -16.89 29.53
CA MET A 176 3.19 -16.69 30.23
C MET A 176 3.04 -17.67 31.40
N GLY A 177 2.91 -17.14 32.62
CA GLY A 177 2.75 -17.96 33.83
C GLY A 177 4.05 -18.27 34.56
N MET A 178 5.06 -17.39 34.44
CA MET A 178 6.29 -17.45 35.24
C MET A 178 6.52 -16.12 35.97
N VAL A 179 6.93 -16.17 37.23
CA VAL A 179 7.20 -14.98 38.06
C VAL A 179 8.47 -15.18 38.87
N ILE A 180 9.35 -14.17 38.85
CA ILE A 180 10.55 -14.14 39.71
C ILE A 180 10.13 -13.70 41.10
N CYS A 181 10.51 -14.48 42.11
CA CYS A 181 10.34 -14.17 43.51
C CYS A 181 11.73 -13.95 44.11
N GLU A 182 12.01 -12.70 44.47
CA GLU A 182 13.31 -12.26 45.00
C GLU A 182 13.49 -12.65 46.48
N ASP A 183 12.37 -12.91 47.17
CA ASP A 183 12.31 -13.18 48.60
C ASP A 183 11.04 -13.96 48.99
N GLU A 184 10.89 -14.23 50.29
CA GLU A 184 9.76 -14.97 50.84
C GLU A 184 8.41 -14.26 50.63
N GLU A 185 8.36 -12.94 50.79
CA GLU A 185 7.13 -12.16 50.71
C GLU A 185 6.59 -12.09 49.28
N SER A 186 7.48 -11.89 48.31
CA SER A 186 7.16 -11.95 46.88
C SER A 186 6.69 -13.34 46.47
N LEU A 187 7.25 -14.42 47.01
CA LEU A 187 6.80 -15.78 46.71
C LEU A 187 5.36 -16.03 47.20
N LYS A 188 5.03 -15.63 48.43
CA LYS A 188 3.65 -15.77 48.97
C LYS A 188 2.64 -15.03 48.11
N THR A 189 2.95 -13.77 47.80
CA THR A 189 2.09 -12.89 46.99
C THR A 189 1.87 -13.48 45.59
N ASN A 190 2.95 -13.93 44.94
CA ASN A 190 2.89 -14.42 43.58
C ASN A 190 2.34 -15.85 43.47
N PHE A 191 2.39 -16.67 44.52
CA PHE A 191 1.89 -18.04 44.50
C PHE A 191 0.38 -18.08 44.19
N VAL A 192 -0.41 -17.36 44.97
CA VAL A 192 -1.88 -17.29 44.81
C VAL A 192 -2.24 -16.66 43.46
N PHE A 193 -1.58 -15.57 43.10
CA PHE A 193 -1.81 -14.88 41.83
C PHE A 193 -1.52 -15.77 40.63
N THR A 194 -0.37 -16.45 40.62
CA THR A 194 0.08 -17.30 39.51
C THR A 194 -0.78 -18.56 39.39
N LYS A 195 -1.23 -19.14 40.52
CA LYS A 195 -2.14 -20.29 40.53
C LYS A 195 -3.48 -19.95 39.86
N ASN A 196 -4.12 -18.86 40.29
CA ASN A 196 -5.39 -18.40 39.72
C ASN A 196 -5.25 -18.04 38.24
N ARG A 197 -4.13 -17.41 37.87
CA ARG A 197 -3.83 -17.06 36.48
C ARG A 197 -3.58 -18.29 35.61
N ALA A 198 -2.92 -19.32 36.12
CA ALA A 198 -2.70 -20.57 35.41
C ALA A 198 -4.02 -21.32 35.16
N GLU A 199 -4.90 -21.36 36.17
CA GLU A 199 -6.23 -21.97 36.03
C GLU A 199 -7.11 -21.21 35.04
N ALA A 200 -7.08 -19.88 35.05
CA ALA A 200 -7.83 -19.05 34.11
C ALA A 200 -7.31 -19.14 32.66
N LEU A 201 -6.00 -19.27 32.46
CA LEU A 201 -5.38 -19.25 31.13
C LEU A 201 -5.23 -20.65 30.51
N PHE A 202 -4.99 -21.67 31.31
CA PHE A 202 -4.59 -23.00 30.84
C PHE A 202 -5.50 -24.12 31.36
N HIS A 203 -6.52 -23.80 32.16
CA HIS A 203 -7.38 -24.79 32.84
C HIS A 203 -6.61 -25.80 33.70
N GLU A 204 -5.37 -25.46 34.09
CA GLU A 204 -4.51 -26.22 34.98
C GLU A 204 -3.89 -25.30 36.03
N SER A 205 -4.02 -25.66 37.31
CA SER A 205 -3.51 -24.86 38.44
C SER A 205 -2.15 -25.32 38.97
N GLY A 206 -1.49 -26.27 38.30
CA GLY A 206 -0.24 -26.86 38.77
C GLY A 206 0.94 -25.89 38.68
N LEU A 207 1.64 -25.66 39.79
CA LEU A 207 2.83 -24.80 39.86
C LEU A 207 4.05 -25.61 40.28
N PHE A 208 5.24 -25.20 39.87
CA PHE A 208 6.53 -25.73 40.33
C PHE A 208 7.54 -24.58 40.51
N LEU A 209 8.60 -24.82 41.28
CA LEU A 209 9.64 -23.84 41.59
C LEU A 209 10.98 -24.26 40.98
N GLU A 210 11.74 -23.28 40.53
CA GLU A 210 13.13 -23.44 40.09
C GLU A 210 14.01 -22.33 40.66
N LYS A 211 15.29 -22.62 40.87
CA LYS A 211 16.30 -21.61 41.14
C LYS A 211 16.36 -20.65 39.97
N TYR A 212 16.36 -19.34 40.25
CA TYR A 212 16.51 -18.34 39.21
C TYR A 212 17.99 -17.95 39.03
N TYR A 213 18.51 -18.15 37.82
CA TYR A 213 19.85 -17.71 37.42
C TYR A 213 19.74 -16.39 36.65
N GLY A 214 20.21 -15.31 37.27
CA GLY A 214 20.05 -13.98 36.71
C GLY A 214 20.97 -13.66 35.53
N SER A 215 22.21 -14.16 35.52
CA SER A 215 23.13 -14.04 34.39
C SER A 215 23.31 -15.42 33.79
N ALA A 216 22.44 -15.79 32.86
CA ALA A 216 22.51 -17.10 32.22
C ALA A 216 22.64 -16.96 30.71
N ARG A 217 23.27 -17.95 30.09
CA ARG A 217 23.23 -18.19 28.66
C ARG A 217 22.15 -19.21 28.34
N HIS A 218 21.62 -19.12 27.13
CA HIS A 218 20.76 -20.15 26.54
C HIS A 218 21.56 -20.81 25.43
N ILE A 219 22.05 -22.03 25.70
CA ILE A 219 22.83 -22.82 24.73
C ILE A 219 22.05 -24.10 24.45
N GLU A 220 21.90 -24.44 23.19
CA GLU A 220 21.10 -25.58 22.76
C GLU A 220 21.87 -26.48 21.80
N VAL A 221 21.57 -27.78 21.78
CA VAL A 221 22.26 -28.76 20.95
C VAL A 221 21.30 -29.37 19.93
N GLN A 222 21.63 -29.27 18.65
CA GLN A 222 20.91 -29.95 17.58
C GLN A 222 21.19 -31.45 17.65
N VAL A 223 20.13 -32.25 17.75
CA VAL A 223 20.21 -33.71 17.66
C VAL A 223 19.37 -34.24 16.51
N PHE A 224 19.76 -35.39 16.00
CA PHE A 224 18.96 -36.17 15.06
C PHE A 224 19.00 -37.65 15.42
N GLY A 225 17.83 -38.29 15.43
CA GLY A 225 17.69 -39.68 15.82
C GLY A 225 16.95 -40.53 14.79
N ASN A 226 17.22 -41.84 14.79
CA ASN A 226 16.57 -42.79 13.89
C ASN A 226 15.37 -43.53 14.51
N GLY A 227 14.99 -43.25 15.76
CA GLY A 227 13.90 -43.96 16.45
C GLY A 227 14.22 -45.38 16.90
N LEU A 228 15.46 -45.84 16.72
CA LEU A 228 15.95 -47.17 17.12
C LEU A 228 16.90 -47.12 18.32
N GLY A 229 17.34 -45.92 18.71
CA GLY A 229 18.27 -45.68 19.81
C GLY A 229 19.58 -45.04 19.37
N ASP A 230 19.83 -44.91 18.07
CA ASP A 230 20.98 -44.16 17.57
C ASP A 230 20.64 -42.68 17.43
N VAL A 231 21.58 -41.84 17.85
CA VAL A 231 21.48 -40.39 17.84
C VAL A 231 22.84 -39.79 17.52
N VAL A 232 22.82 -38.77 16.66
CA VAL A 232 23.95 -37.90 16.28
C VAL A 232 23.66 -36.45 16.68
N HIS A 233 24.70 -35.63 16.79
CA HIS A 233 24.57 -34.19 17.02
C HIS A 233 25.15 -33.37 15.87
N MET A 234 24.60 -32.16 15.69
CA MET A 234 25.11 -31.16 14.73
C MET A 234 25.56 -29.87 15.44
N CYS A 235 26.28 -30.08 16.55
CA CYS A 235 26.86 -29.05 17.43
C CYS A 235 25.81 -28.18 18.16
N GLU A 236 26.30 -27.22 18.93
CA GLU A 236 25.51 -26.28 19.72
C GLU A 236 25.22 -24.97 18.98
N ARG A 237 24.16 -24.28 19.43
CA ARG A 237 23.83 -22.90 19.08
C ARG A 237 23.74 -22.05 20.35
N GLU A 238 24.20 -20.80 20.24
CA GLU A 238 24.03 -19.77 21.24
C GLU A 238 22.76 -18.96 20.92
N CYS A 239 21.79 -18.99 21.82
CA CYS A 239 20.49 -18.36 21.65
C CYS A 239 20.21 -17.36 22.78
N SER A 240 21.23 -16.88 23.49
CA SER A 240 21.08 -15.95 24.63
C SER A 240 20.45 -14.60 24.29
N VAL A 241 20.52 -14.14 23.05
CA VAL A 241 20.02 -12.81 22.67
C VAL A 241 18.50 -12.86 22.51
N GLN A 242 17.81 -12.66 23.63
CA GLN A 242 16.36 -12.81 23.75
C GLN A 242 15.70 -11.58 24.36
N ARG A 243 14.47 -11.28 23.91
CA ARG A 243 13.61 -10.23 24.44
C ARG A 243 12.36 -10.86 25.03
N ARG A 244 12.11 -10.71 26.33
CA ARG A 244 10.95 -11.34 27.01
C ARG A 244 10.82 -12.83 26.63
N GLN A 245 11.96 -13.54 26.69
CA GLN A 245 12.10 -14.96 26.31
C GLN A 245 11.81 -15.28 24.83
N GLN A 246 11.76 -14.29 23.94
CA GLN A 246 11.66 -14.47 22.48
C GLN A 246 13.05 -14.30 21.86
N LYS A 247 13.54 -15.32 21.15
CA LYS A 247 14.85 -15.30 20.50
C LYS A 247 14.86 -14.31 19.31
N VAL A 248 15.93 -13.53 19.18
CA VAL A 248 16.08 -12.47 18.15
C VAL A 248 17.31 -12.70 17.28
N ILE A 249 18.41 -13.15 17.89
CA ILE A 249 19.70 -13.41 17.24
C ILE A 249 20.26 -14.72 17.80
N GLU A 250 20.77 -15.55 16.91
CA GLU A 250 21.36 -16.84 17.23
C GLU A 250 22.70 -16.98 16.50
N GLU A 251 23.67 -17.67 17.11
CA GLU A 251 24.97 -17.88 16.48
C GLU A 251 25.55 -19.26 16.79
N THR A 252 26.39 -19.76 15.88
CA THR A 252 27.14 -20.99 16.07
C THR A 252 28.54 -20.86 15.46
N PRO A 253 29.58 -21.47 16.05
CA PRO A 253 29.58 -22.09 17.38
C PRO A 253 29.34 -21.07 18.51
N SER A 254 28.94 -21.53 19.70
CA SER A 254 28.68 -20.60 20.83
C SER A 254 29.97 -19.89 21.24
N PRO A 255 30.00 -18.54 21.31
CA PRO A 255 31.17 -17.80 21.78
C PRO A 255 31.50 -18.14 23.23
N PHE A 256 30.51 -18.48 24.05
CA PHE A 256 30.72 -18.89 25.44
C PHE A 256 31.37 -20.27 25.52
N CYS A 257 30.94 -21.24 24.70
CA CYS A 257 31.63 -22.53 24.60
C CYS A 257 33.06 -22.39 24.10
N MET A 258 33.33 -21.47 23.16
CA MET A 258 34.68 -21.24 22.63
C MET A 258 35.65 -20.67 23.67
N THR A 259 35.16 -19.92 24.67
CA THR A 259 35.98 -19.38 25.77
C THR A 259 36.06 -20.31 26.97
N HIS A 260 35.27 -21.39 27.02
CA HIS A 260 35.24 -22.37 28.11
C HIS A 260 35.50 -23.79 27.59
N PRO A 261 36.78 -24.19 27.43
CA PRO A 261 37.15 -25.50 26.90
C PRO A 261 36.50 -26.66 27.66
N GLY A 262 36.02 -27.68 26.93
CA GLY A 262 35.35 -28.84 27.52
C GLY A 262 33.84 -28.66 27.75
N LEU A 263 33.29 -27.44 27.67
CA LEU A 263 31.87 -27.20 27.89
C LEU A 263 31.00 -27.78 26.77
N ARG A 264 31.40 -27.57 25.50
CA ARG A 264 30.69 -28.09 24.31
C ARG A 264 30.56 -29.61 24.40
N GLU A 265 31.66 -30.29 24.68
CA GLU A 265 31.72 -31.75 24.75
C GLU A 265 30.77 -32.28 25.84
N ARG A 266 30.70 -31.60 27.00
CA ARG A 266 29.76 -31.98 28.06
C ARG A 266 28.30 -31.77 27.64
N LEU A 267 27.96 -30.61 27.08
CA LEU A 267 26.60 -30.29 26.61
C LEU A 267 26.11 -31.30 25.57
N VAL A 268 26.94 -31.58 24.58
CA VAL A 268 26.63 -32.51 23.48
C VAL A 268 26.47 -33.95 23.99
N ASN A 269 27.37 -34.41 24.86
CA ASN A 269 27.27 -35.76 25.43
C ASN A 269 25.98 -35.95 26.24
N VAL A 270 25.60 -34.94 27.02
CA VAL A 270 24.37 -34.93 27.79
C VAL A 270 23.14 -34.92 26.88
N ALA A 271 23.11 -34.07 25.86
CA ALA A 271 22.02 -34.02 24.89
C ALA A 271 21.82 -35.35 24.16
N MET A 272 22.90 -35.97 23.70
CA MET A 272 22.85 -37.29 23.07
C MET A 272 22.37 -38.37 24.04
N THR A 273 22.82 -38.35 25.30
CA THR A 273 22.41 -39.33 26.31
C THR A 273 20.91 -39.26 26.57
N LEU A 274 20.38 -38.06 26.75
CA LEU A 274 18.93 -37.83 26.89
C LEU A 274 18.16 -38.35 25.68
N ALA A 275 18.54 -37.94 24.46
CA ALA A 275 17.87 -38.33 23.24
C ALA A 275 17.92 -39.85 22.98
N ARG A 276 19.03 -40.53 23.30
CA ARG A 276 19.14 -42.00 23.22
C ARG A 276 18.21 -42.70 24.22
N SER A 277 18.10 -42.17 25.44
CA SER A 277 17.27 -42.77 26.50
C SER A 277 15.78 -42.88 26.10
N ILE A 278 15.29 -41.95 25.28
CA ILE A 278 13.93 -41.91 24.78
C ILE A 278 13.78 -42.45 23.35
N LYS A 279 14.85 -43.03 22.78
CA LYS A 279 14.91 -43.49 21.38
C LYS A 279 14.37 -42.44 20.41
N TYR A 280 14.86 -41.21 20.54
CA TYR A 280 14.38 -40.07 19.76
C TYR A 280 14.45 -40.33 18.25
N ASN A 281 13.52 -39.77 17.48
CA ASN A 281 13.48 -39.87 16.03
C ASN A 281 13.29 -38.49 15.37
N SER A 282 13.81 -38.33 14.14
CA SER A 282 13.81 -37.08 13.38
C SER A 282 14.69 -35.99 14.02
N ALA A 283 14.47 -34.71 13.67
CA ALA A 283 15.19 -33.57 14.22
C ALA A 283 14.62 -33.14 15.58
N GLY A 284 15.50 -32.79 16.52
CA GLY A 284 15.13 -32.25 17.83
C GLY A 284 16.22 -31.37 18.40
N THR A 285 15.90 -30.60 19.44
CA THR A 285 16.90 -29.76 20.11
C THR A 285 16.76 -29.87 21.61
N VAL A 286 17.89 -30.09 22.28
CA VAL A 286 17.98 -30.08 23.75
C VAL A 286 18.51 -28.73 24.18
N GLU A 287 17.71 -27.97 24.94
CA GLU A 287 18.04 -26.63 25.40
C GLU A 287 18.61 -26.66 26.83
N PHE A 288 19.63 -25.84 27.08
CA PHE A 288 20.28 -25.71 28.37
C PHE A 288 20.32 -24.25 28.83
N LEU A 289 20.05 -24.07 30.12
CA LEU A 289 20.40 -22.86 30.84
C LEU A 289 21.83 -23.01 31.36
N VAL A 290 22.75 -22.15 30.91
CA VAL A 290 24.15 -22.18 31.35
C VAL A 290 24.41 -20.97 32.23
N ASP A 291 24.82 -21.18 33.48
CA ASP A 291 25.20 -20.09 34.36
C ASP A 291 26.48 -19.41 33.85
N ASP A 292 26.38 -18.12 33.58
CA ASP A 292 27.43 -17.33 32.92
C ASP A 292 28.69 -17.20 33.80
N GLN A 293 28.54 -17.37 35.13
CA GLN A 293 29.64 -17.25 36.08
C GLN A 293 30.37 -18.58 36.31
N THR A 294 29.63 -19.65 36.55
CA THR A 294 30.21 -20.95 36.93
C THR A 294 30.40 -21.91 35.76
N SER A 295 29.80 -21.62 34.59
CA SER A 295 29.70 -22.56 33.46
C SER A 295 28.98 -23.87 33.78
N GLN A 296 28.26 -23.93 34.91
CA GLN A 296 27.32 -25.02 35.18
C GLN A 296 26.13 -24.89 34.22
N PHE A 297 25.63 -26.01 33.74
CA PHE A 297 24.51 -26.02 32.82
C PHE A 297 23.42 -26.96 33.31
N PHE A 298 22.19 -26.60 32.99
CA PHE A 298 21.01 -27.30 33.46
C PHE A 298 20.07 -27.52 32.28
N PHE A 299 19.51 -28.73 32.17
CA PHE A 299 18.47 -29.01 31.19
C PHE A 299 17.27 -28.08 31.40
N LEU A 300 16.84 -27.44 30.31
CA LEU A 300 15.70 -26.55 30.29
C LEU A 300 14.48 -27.25 29.67
N GLU A 301 14.60 -27.67 28.42
CA GLU A 301 13.58 -28.41 27.69
C GLU A 301 14.15 -29.14 26.47
N MET A 302 13.33 -29.97 25.84
CA MET A 302 13.64 -30.53 24.52
C MET A 302 12.51 -30.16 23.57
N ASN A 303 12.82 -29.40 22.51
CA ASN A 303 11.85 -29.15 21.45
C ASN A 303 11.82 -30.36 20.51
N THR A 304 10.62 -30.94 20.36
CA THR A 304 10.36 -32.16 19.60
C THR A 304 10.06 -31.87 18.13
N ARG A 305 10.87 -31.00 17.51
CA ARG A 305 10.68 -30.48 16.16
C ARG A 305 11.95 -29.78 15.65
N ILE A 306 11.94 -29.43 14.37
CA ILE A 306 12.89 -28.44 13.83
C ILE A 306 12.62 -27.05 14.46
N GLN A 307 13.67 -26.27 14.68
CA GLN A 307 13.58 -24.90 15.22
C GLN A 307 13.81 -23.84 14.12
N VAL A 308 13.53 -22.58 14.43
CA VAL A 308 13.67 -21.46 13.49
C VAL A 308 15.14 -21.31 13.06
N GLU A 309 16.04 -21.40 14.02
CA GLU A 309 17.49 -21.20 13.98
C GLU A 309 18.30 -22.42 13.49
N HIS A 310 17.64 -23.47 12.95
CA HIS A 310 18.33 -24.63 12.37
C HIS A 310 19.27 -24.26 11.20
N THR A 311 19.03 -23.10 10.58
CA THR A 311 19.73 -22.56 9.41
C THR A 311 21.21 -22.31 9.68
N ILE A 312 21.58 -21.81 10.86
CA ILE A 312 23.00 -21.59 11.22
C ILE A 312 23.74 -22.90 11.40
N THR A 313 23.06 -23.94 11.89
CA THR A 313 23.59 -25.31 11.91
C THR A 313 23.84 -25.81 10.49
N GLU A 314 22.88 -25.66 9.57
CA GLU A 314 23.07 -26.01 8.16
C GLU A 314 24.22 -25.22 7.51
N GLN A 315 24.41 -23.94 7.87
CA GLN A 315 25.49 -23.12 7.29
C GLN A 315 26.90 -23.58 7.69
N ILE A 316 27.08 -24.13 8.90
CA ILE A 316 28.39 -24.62 9.34
C ILE A 316 28.67 -26.07 8.93
N HIS A 317 27.69 -26.80 8.39
CA HIS A 317 27.86 -28.16 7.88
C HIS A 317 27.67 -28.20 6.36
N ASP A 318 28.76 -28.33 5.60
CA ASP A 318 28.73 -28.31 4.14
C ASP A 318 27.86 -29.45 3.59
N GLY A 319 26.78 -29.08 2.89
CA GLY A 319 25.84 -30.03 2.29
C GLY A 319 24.74 -30.56 3.22
N LEU A 320 24.66 -30.11 4.48
CA LEU A 320 23.58 -30.51 5.39
C LEU A 320 22.25 -29.83 5.03
N ASP A 321 21.21 -30.64 4.83
CA ASP A 321 19.81 -30.20 4.75
C ASP A 321 19.00 -30.99 5.80
N LEU A 322 18.62 -30.33 6.90
CA LEU A 322 17.89 -31.00 7.99
C LEU A 322 16.47 -31.39 7.57
N VAL A 323 15.85 -30.65 6.66
CA VAL A 323 14.51 -30.98 6.16
C VAL A 323 14.56 -32.25 5.28
N GLU A 324 15.57 -32.37 4.43
CA GLU A 324 15.78 -33.59 3.63
C GLU A 324 15.99 -34.79 4.54
N LEU A 325 16.83 -34.66 5.57
CA LEU A 325 17.10 -35.72 6.54
C LEU A 325 15.84 -36.14 7.32
N MET A 326 14.98 -35.19 7.69
CA MET A 326 13.67 -35.48 8.31
C MET A 326 12.76 -36.28 7.36
N ILE A 327 12.71 -35.91 6.07
CA ILE A 327 11.92 -36.61 5.05
C ILE A 327 12.43 -38.04 4.87
N GLU A 328 13.74 -38.21 4.70
CA GLU A 328 14.40 -39.52 4.56
C GLU A 328 14.09 -40.44 5.74
N GLN A 329 14.22 -39.94 6.97
CA GLN A 329 13.89 -40.70 8.16
C GLN A 329 12.41 -41.11 8.20
N SER A 330 11.49 -40.20 7.87
CA SER A 330 10.05 -40.50 7.89
C SER A 330 9.64 -41.57 6.87
N ILE A 331 10.26 -41.56 5.69
CA ILE A 331 10.06 -42.58 4.66
C ILE A 331 10.69 -43.92 5.08
N ALA A 332 11.89 -43.90 5.67
CA ALA A 332 12.54 -45.10 6.18
C ALA A 332 11.71 -45.78 7.28
N GLU A 333 11.12 -45.01 8.21
CA GLU A 333 10.20 -45.57 9.21
C GLU A 333 9.01 -46.30 8.57
N CYS A 334 8.47 -45.78 7.46
CA CYS A 334 7.34 -46.37 6.75
C CYS A 334 7.74 -47.63 5.93
N LEU A 335 8.84 -47.58 5.16
CA LEU A 335 9.23 -48.65 4.23
C LEU A 335 9.88 -49.86 4.91
N VAL A 336 10.74 -49.65 5.91
CA VAL A 336 11.50 -50.73 6.60
C VAL A 336 11.00 -51.00 8.02
N GLY A 337 9.96 -50.29 8.47
CA GLY A 337 9.30 -50.51 9.77
C GLY A 337 10.17 -50.22 10.99
N LYS A 338 11.32 -49.54 10.80
CA LYS A 338 12.36 -49.39 11.83
C LYS A 338 12.99 -47.97 11.87
N GLY A 339 13.19 -47.30 10.72
CA GLY A 339 13.90 -46.01 10.62
C GLY A 339 15.21 -46.13 9.84
N LEU A 340 16.02 -45.06 9.76
CA LEU A 340 17.34 -45.11 9.12
C LEU A 340 18.26 -46.13 9.82
N SER A 341 19.01 -46.88 9.02
CA SER A 341 19.97 -47.87 9.54
C SER A 341 21.06 -47.20 10.38
N SER A 342 21.47 -47.85 11.47
CA SER A 342 22.62 -47.45 12.29
C SER A 342 23.92 -47.39 11.47
N GLU A 343 23.99 -48.15 10.37
CA GLU A 343 25.15 -48.18 9.44
C GLU A 343 25.08 -47.06 8.38
N SER A 344 23.97 -46.31 8.31
CA SER A 344 23.86 -45.20 7.35
C SER A 344 24.80 -44.06 7.73
N ALA A 345 25.33 -43.37 6.71
CA ALA A 345 26.14 -42.17 6.92
C ALA A 345 25.39 -41.10 7.75
N ALA A 346 24.07 -41.00 7.56
CA ALA A 346 23.19 -40.11 8.32
C ALA A 346 23.21 -40.36 9.84
N MET A 347 23.47 -41.60 10.28
CA MET A 347 23.52 -41.98 11.70
C MET A 347 24.95 -42.13 12.24
N THR A 348 25.95 -41.65 11.49
CA THR A 348 27.36 -41.71 11.88
C THR A 348 27.89 -40.32 12.24
N GLN A 349 28.39 -40.13 13.47
CA GLN A 349 28.85 -38.81 13.93
C GLN A 349 30.00 -38.23 13.08
N THR A 350 30.92 -39.07 12.62
CA THR A 350 32.06 -38.64 11.80
C THR A 350 31.63 -37.97 10.50
N THR A 351 30.45 -38.31 9.96
CA THR A 351 29.89 -37.66 8.77
C THR A 351 29.66 -36.16 9.00
N TYR A 352 29.07 -35.78 10.14
CA TYR A 352 28.85 -34.37 10.46
C TYR A 352 30.15 -33.66 10.84
N ASP A 353 31.06 -34.35 11.53
CA ASP A 353 32.39 -33.81 11.84
C ASP A 353 33.19 -33.50 10.55
N ASP A 354 33.09 -34.37 9.54
CA ASP A 354 33.69 -34.17 8.21
C ASP A 354 33.04 -33.00 7.46
N MET A 355 31.70 -32.84 7.54
CA MET A 355 31.00 -31.69 6.96
C MET A 355 31.47 -30.36 7.59
N VAL A 356 31.69 -30.31 8.91
CA VAL A 356 32.26 -29.13 9.58
C VAL A 356 33.70 -28.88 9.10
N ARG A 357 34.55 -29.92 9.03
CA ARG A 357 35.92 -29.79 8.49
C ARG A 357 35.91 -29.26 7.06
N ALA A 358 34.99 -29.74 6.23
CA ALA A 358 34.80 -29.28 4.86
C ALA A 358 34.38 -27.80 4.81
N SER A 359 33.40 -27.37 5.62
CA SER A 359 33.01 -25.96 5.76
C SER A 359 34.19 -25.07 6.13
N ILE A 360 34.98 -25.50 7.12
CA ILE A 360 36.17 -24.75 7.57
C ILE A 360 37.18 -24.61 6.43
N SER A 361 37.42 -25.68 5.65
CA SER A 361 38.31 -25.64 4.48
C SER A 361 37.83 -24.67 3.40
N LYS A 362 36.51 -24.43 3.30
CA LYS A 362 35.88 -23.44 2.42
C LYS A 362 35.78 -22.05 3.05
N GLY A 363 36.35 -21.84 4.23
CA GLY A 363 36.34 -20.55 4.93
C GLY A 363 35.04 -20.25 5.67
N VAL A 364 34.29 -21.27 6.08
CA VAL A 364 33.08 -21.16 6.91
C VAL A 364 33.31 -21.88 8.24
N SER A 365 33.50 -21.12 9.32
CA SER A 365 33.71 -21.64 10.68
C SER A 365 32.71 -21.09 11.70
N SER A 366 31.94 -20.07 11.32
CA SER A 366 30.92 -19.45 12.15
C SER A 366 29.77 -18.94 11.31
N ALA A 367 28.56 -18.98 11.86
CA ALA A 367 27.35 -18.43 11.27
C ALA A 367 26.51 -17.70 12.32
N ILE A 368 25.83 -16.62 11.90
CA ILE A 368 24.93 -15.81 12.72
C ILE A 368 23.61 -15.68 11.97
N GLU A 369 22.49 -15.89 12.65
CA GLU A 369 21.14 -15.60 12.19
C GLU A 369 20.59 -14.38 12.93
N VAL A 370 19.88 -13.52 12.20
CA VAL A 370 19.00 -12.51 12.78
C VAL A 370 17.59 -12.63 12.22
N ARG A 371 16.60 -12.34 13.07
CA ARG A 371 15.18 -12.37 12.73
C ARG A 371 14.65 -10.97 12.47
N ILE A 372 14.26 -10.70 11.23
CA ILE A 372 13.63 -9.42 10.86
C ILE A 372 12.12 -9.54 11.02
N TYR A 373 11.56 -8.75 11.93
CA TYR A 373 10.13 -8.69 12.24
C TYR A 373 9.51 -7.37 11.75
N ALA A 374 8.25 -7.43 11.35
CA ALA A 374 7.35 -6.28 11.24
C ALA A 374 6.89 -5.84 12.64
N GLU A 375 7.82 -5.32 13.42
CA GLU A 375 7.60 -4.80 14.77
C GLU A 375 8.23 -3.41 14.88
N ASN A 376 7.73 -2.60 15.81
CA ASN A 376 8.33 -1.32 16.17
C ASN A 376 9.06 -1.40 17.53
N PRO A 377 10.40 -1.54 17.55
CA PRO A 377 11.17 -1.62 18.79
C PRO A 377 11.00 -0.40 19.71
N ASN A 378 10.75 0.79 19.16
CA ASN A 378 10.57 2.02 19.94
C ASN A 378 9.22 2.08 20.67
N GLU A 379 8.25 1.26 20.27
CA GLU A 379 6.89 1.21 20.85
C GLU A 379 6.65 -0.15 21.50
N SER A 380 7.62 -0.63 22.29
CA SER A 380 7.52 -1.94 22.96
C SER A 380 7.27 -3.12 22.02
N PHE A 381 7.76 -3.03 20.77
CA PHE A 381 7.68 -4.10 19.77
C PHE A 381 6.24 -4.44 19.37
N ILE A 382 5.34 -3.45 19.34
CA ILE A 382 4.02 -3.66 18.75
C ILE A 382 4.16 -4.13 17.29
N PRO A 383 3.37 -5.13 16.85
CA PRO A 383 3.32 -5.53 15.45
C PRO A 383 2.94 -4.36 14.55
N SER A 384 3.59 -4.27 13.38
CA SER A 384 3.38 -3.23 12.37
C SER A 384 2.85 -3.87 11.08
N PRO A 385 1.54 -4.17 11.00
CA PRO A 385 0.94 -4.63 9.75
C PRO A 385 0.96 -3.52 8.70
N GLY A 386 0.95 -3.90 7.43
CA GLY A 386 1.01 -2.92 6.34
C GLY A 386 1.51 -3.50 5.03
N LEU A 387 1.45 -2.68 3.99
CA LEU A 387 1.90 -2.99 2.64
C LEU A 387 3.43 -2.86 2.54
N LEU A 388 4.12 -3.96 2.23
CA LEU A 388 5.53 -3.92 1.85
C LEU A 388 5.66 -3.38 0.43
N GLN A 389 5.90 -2.08 0.28
CA GLN A 389 6.02 -1.43 -1.03
C GLN A 389 7.31 -1.78 -1.78
N HIS A 390 8.37 -2.16 -1.06
CA HIS A 390 9.60 -2.62 -1.69
C HIS A 390 10.33 -3.62 -0.80
N VAL A 391 10.69 -4.76 -1.39
CA VAL A 391 11.46 -5.83 -0.74
C VAL A 391 12.71 -6.10 -1.56
N CYS A 392 13.87 -5.81 -0.99
CA CYS A 392 15.17 -6.16 -1.55
C CYS A 392 16.08 -6.69 -0.43
N PHE A 393 16.60 -7.89 -0.59
CA PHE A 393 17.51 -8.50 0.38
C PHE A 393 19.00 -8.29 0.04
N GLY A 394 19.29 -7.43 -0.93
CA GLY A 394 20.63 -7.19 -1.48
C GLY A 394 21.08 -8.24 -2.50
N ASP A 395 22.36 -8.19 -2.88
CA ASP A 395 23.02 -9.11 -3.82
C ASP A 395 22.94 -10.59 -3.42
N ALA A 396 22.11 -11.37 -4.10
CA ALA A 396 21.95 -12.80 -3.85
C ALA A 396 23.16 -13.67 -4.28
N SER A 397 24.16 -13.12 -4.99
CA SER A 397 25.35 -13.86 -5.44
C SER A 397 26.36 -14.13 -4.32
N LYS A 398 26.19 -13.47 -3.17
CA LYS A 398 27.06 -13.61 -2.00
C LYS A 398 26.86 -14.98 -1.35
N ALA A 399 27.74 -15.93 -1.67
CA ALA A 399 27.70 -17.29 -1.15
C ALA A 399 27.70 -17.40 0.39
N TRP A 400 28.19 -16.37 1.09
CA TRP A 400 28.21 -16.31 2.56
C TRP A 400 26.92 -15.76 3.19
N ARG A 401 25.91 -15.40 2.39
CA ARG A 401 24.61 -14.92 2.86
C ARG A 401 23.49 -15.82 2.38
N ARG A 402 22.65 -16.26 3.31
CA ARG A 402 21.39 -16.94 3.07
C ARG A 402 20.25 -16.12 3.64
N VAL A 403 19.13 -16.06 2.92
CA VAL A 403 17.90 -15.41 3.38
C VAL A 403 16.73 -16.36 3.22
N ASP A 404 16.13 -16.72 4.34
CA ASP A 404 14.89 -17.50 4.40
C ASP A 404 13.74 -16.52 4.67
N SER A 405 12.90 -16.28 3.66
CA SER A 405 11.80 -15.31 3.72
C SER A 405 10.59 -15.83 2.93
N TRP A 406 9.42 -15.28 3.23
CA TRP A 406 8.16 -15.52 2.52
C TRP A 406 7.53 -14.25 1.93
N VAL A 407 8.20 -13.10 2.11
CA VAL A 407 7.67 -11.79 1.75
C VAL A 407 8.21 -11.30 0.42
N ASP A 408 7.43 -10.43 -0.23
CA ASP A 408 7.76 -9.86 -1.54
C ASP A 408 7.11 -8.48 -1.68
N THR A 409 7.65 -7.65 -2.58
CA THR A 409 7.13 -6.30 -2.91
C THR A 409 5.66 -6.40 -3.23
N GLY A 410 4.79 -5.54 -2.69
CA GLY A 410 3.35 -5.55 -2.93
C GLY A 410 2.53 -6.53 -2.10
N MET A 411 3.13 -7.15 -1.09
CA MET A 411 2.41 -8.01 -0.15
C MET A 411 2.01 -7.22 1.10
N SER A 412 0.80 -7.47 1.62
CA SER A 412 0.33 -6.88 2.88
C SER A 412 0.58 -7.83 4.04
N ILE A 413 1.29 -7.35 5.06
CA ILE A 413 1.50 -8.02 6.33
C ILE A 413 0.26 -7.80 7.20
N THR A 414 -0.33 -8.89 7.69
CA THR A 414 -1.55 -8.86 8.50
C THR A 414 -1.22 -9.01 9.99
N PRO A 415 -2.11 -8.55 10.90
CA PRO A 415 -1.91 -8.74 12.34
C PRO A 415 -2.36 -10.11 12.85
N PHE A 416 -2.76 -11.04 11.97
CA PHE A 416 -3.39 -12.30 12.38
C PHE A 416 -2.42 -13.39 12.83
N PHE A 417 -1.14 -13.28 12.44
CA PHE A 417 -0.12 -14.30 12.68
C PHE A 417 1.13 -13.66 13.32
N ASP A 418 2.21 -14.43 13.34
CA ASP A 418 3.53 -13.96 13.71
C ASP A 418 4.07 -12.86 12.73
N PRO A 419 4.79 -11.84 13.23
CA PRO A 419 5.30 -10.74 12.42
C PRO A 419 6.63 -11.01 11.71
N LEU A 420 7.16 -12.24 11.67
CA LEU A 420 8.46 -12.54 11.05
C LEU A 420 8.38 -12.32 9.54
N LEU A 421 9.31 -11.53 9.00
CA LEU A 421 9.41 -11.24 7.57
C LEU A 421 10.50 -12.08 6.90
N ALA A 422 11.65 -12.17 7.56
CA ALA A 422 12.81 -12.86 7.03
C ALA A 422 13.79 -13.26 8.13
N LYS A 423 14.53 -14.32 7.86
CA LYS A 423 15.72 -14.70 8.61
C LYS A 423 16.93 -14.44 7.72
N VAL A 424 17.89 -13.69 8.24
CA VAL A 424 19.13 -13.38 7.52
C VAL A 424 20.23 -14.14 8.20
N ILE A 425 20.87 -15.02 7.45
CA ILE A 425 21.92 -15.89 7.93
C ILE A 425 23.20 -15.52 7.19
N VAL A 426 24.27 -15.25 7.93
CA VAL A 426 25.59 -14.99 7.34
C VAL A 426 26.63 -15.90 7.95
N SER A 427 27.57 -16.32 7.12
CA SER A 427 28.70 -17.15 7.51
C SER A 427 30.04 -16.43 7.33
N GLY A 428 31.06 -16.87 8.06
CA GLY A 428 32.41 -16.31 8.03
C GLY A 428 33.47 -17.32 8.42
N ASN A 429 34.72 -17.03 8.05
CA ASN A 429 35.90 -17.79 8.47
C ASN A 429 36.24 -17.60 9.96
N SER A 430 35.54 -16.69 10.61
CA SER A 430 35.60 -16.36 12.03
C SER A 430 34.29 -15.65 12.40
N ARG A 431 33.97 -15.64 13.70
CA ARG A 431 32.85 -14.85 14.23
C ARG A 431 32.95 -13.37 13.86
N GLN A 432 34.16 -12.79 13.91
CA GLN A 432 34.38 -11.39 13.56
C GLN A 432 34.03 -11.10 12.08
N GLN A 433 34.40 -12.01 11.17
CA GLN A 433 34.04 -11.86 9.77
C GLN A 433 32.52 -12.04 9.56
N ALA A 434 31.88 -12.98 10.25
CA ALA A 434 30.43 -13.16 10.20
C ALA A 434 29.70 -11.90 10.70
N LEU A 435 30.16 -11.26 11.79
CA LEU A 435 29.63 -9.99 12.29
C LEU A 435 29.75 -8.86 11.26
N SER A 436 30.94 -8.68 10.67
CA SER A 436 31.14 -7.65 9.62
C SER A 436 30.22 -7.88 8.40
N ARG A 437 30.04 -9.15 7.99
CA ARG A 437 29.12 -9.55 6.92
C ARG A 437 27.65 -9.35 7.31
N MET A 438 27.28 -9.55 8.57
CA MET A 438 25.92 -9.30 9.06
C MET A 438 25.59 -7.82 9.01
N ILE A 439 26.50 -6.96 9.49
CA ILE A 439 26.35 -5.51 9.43
C ILE A 439 26.18 -5.05 7.98
N GLN A 440 27.04 -5.53 7.08
CA GLN A 440 26.92 -5.26 5.64
C GLN A 440 25.55 -5.71 5.10
N SER A 441 25.10 -6.90 5.48
CA SER A 441 23.83 -7.45 5.01
C SER A 441 22.64 -6.61 5.45
N LEU A 442 22.60 -6.22 6.73
CA LEU A 442 21.52 -5.41 7.27
C LEU A 442 21.48 -3.99 6.68
N GLN A 443 22.61 -3.44 6.24
CA GLN A 443 22.69 -2.15 5.55
C GLN A 443 22.15 -2.23 4.10
N GLU A 444 22.36 -3.36 3.43
CA GLU A 444 21.91 -3.62 2.06
C GLU A 444 20.42 -3.97 1.97
N ILE A 445 19.85 -4.59 3.01
CA ILE A 445 18.45 -4.99 3.04
C ILE A 445 17.54 -3.75 3.08
N LYS A 446 16.56 -3.73 2.18
CA LYS A 446 15.50 -2.72 2.10
C LYS A 446 14.14 -3.43 2.19
N LEU A 447 13.50 -3.32 3.34
CA LEU A 447 12.12 -3.75 3.58
C LEU A 447 11.31 -2.50 3.89
N LEU A 448 10.74 -1.90 2.85
CA LEU A 448 10.12 -0.58 2.90
C LEU A 448 8.58 -0.72 2.86
N GLY A 449 7.90 -0.01 3.76
CA GLY A 449 6.46 -0.14 4.00
C GLY A 449 6.16 -0.01 5.50
N PRO A 450 5.68 -1.07 6.18
CA PRO A 450 5.54 -1.07 7.63
C PRO A 450 6.89 -0.93 8.34
N THR A 451 6.85 -0.52 9.61
CA THR A 451 8.04 -0.44 10.46
C THR A 451 8.57 -1.84 10.74
N THR A 452 9.90 -1.98 10.72
CA THR A 452 10.59 -3.24 11.04
C THR A 452 11.60 -3.02 12.15
N ASN A 453 12.07 -4.12 12.75
CA ASN A 453 13.15 -4.11 13.73
C ASN A 453 14.56 -3.98 13.11
N LEU A 454 14.69 -3.69 11.81
CA LEU A 454 15.97 -3.70 11.10
C LEU A 454 17.02 -2.77 11.74
N TYR A 455 16.64 -1.54 12.10
CA TYR A 455 17.57 -0.59 12.75
C TYR A 455 18.02 -1.10 14.12
N TYR A 456 17.12 -1.73 14.87
CA TYR A 456 17.41 -2.29 16.19
C TYR A 456 18.42 -3.44 16.08
N LEU A 457 18.28 -4.30 15.07
CA LEU A 457 19.26 -5.36 14.78
C LEU A 457 20.63 -4.78 14.42
N GLN A 458 20.68 -3.71 13.61
CA GLN A 458 21.94 -3.02 13.27
C GLN A 458 22.64 -2.49 14.52
N ASP A 459 21.90 -1.86 15.44
CA ASP A 459 22.45 -1.34 16.69
C ASP A 459 22.96 -2.47 17.60
N ILE A 460 22.25 -3.60 17.68
CA ILE A 460 22.73 -4.77 18.44
C ILE A 460 24.06 -5.28 17.88
N MET A 461 24.18 -5.40 16.55
CA MET A 461 25.43 -5.84 15.91
C MET A 461 26.61 -4.92 16.25
N LEU A 462 26.34 -3.65 16.55
CA LEU A 462 27.35 -2.66 16.92
C LEU A 462 27.68 -2.65 18.41
N ALA A 463 26.83 -3.22 19.26
CA ALA A 463 26.94 -3.20 20.72
C ALA A 463 28.23 -3.92 21.21
N PRO A 464 29.00 -3.31 22.14
CA PRO A 464 30.25 -3.91 22.65
C PRO A 464 30.07 -5.28 23.29
N SER A 465 29.00 -5.49 24.07
CA SER A 465 28.69 -6.77 24.74
C SER A 465 28.39 -7.89 23.75
N PHE A 466 27.70 -7.59 22.65
CA PHE A 466 27.44 -8.57 21.59
C PHE A 466 28.73 -8.86 20.80
N LYS A 467 29.47 -7.82 20.40
CA LYS A 467 30.76 -7.97 19.69
C LYS A 467 31.78 -8.79 20.46
N SER A 468 31.83 -8.68 21.79
CA SER A 468 32.75 -9.47 22.62
C SER A 468 32.26 -10.88 22.97
N GLY A 469 31.05 -11.27 22.53
CA GLY A 469 30.46 -12.58 22.85
C GLY A 469 29.93 -12.68 24.28
N GLN A 470 29.66 -11.54 24.94
CA GLN A 470 29.25 -11.44 26.34
C GLN A 470 27.73 -11.22 26.52
N ALA A 471 26.94 -11.34 25.46
CA ALA A 471 25.49 -11.20 25.54
C ALA A 471 24.83 -12.41 26.23
N ASN A 472 24.19 -12.18 27.37
CA ASN A 472 23.40 -13.16 28.12
C ASN A 472 21.88 -12.93 27.92
N THR A 473 21.04 -13.75 28.56
CA THR A 473 19.57 -13.68 28.44
C THR A 473 18.93 -12.37 28.92
N ARG A 474 19.68 -11.51 29.64
CA ARG A 474 19.23 -10.18 30.08
C ARG A 474 19.74 -9.05 29.19
N PHE A 475 20.62 -9.33 28.23
CA PHE A 475 21.27 -8.31 27.40
C PHE A 475 20.25 -7.35 26.76
N LEU A 476 19.20 -7.87 26.11
CA LEU A 476 18.21 -7.02 25.45
C LEU A 476 17.27 -6.28 26.42
N GLN A 477 17.19 -6.70 27.69
CA GLN A 477 16.41 -5.97 28.71
C GLN A 477 17.10 -4.65 29.10
N ALA A 478 18.44 -4.62 29.10
CA ALA A 478 19.23 -3.43 29.38
C ALA A 478 19.64 -2.65 28.11
N PHE A 479 19.41 -3.22 26.93
CA PHE A 479 19.80 -2.61 25.67
C PHE A 479 18.78 -1.56 25.21
N SER A 480 19.25 -0.32 25.00
CA SER A 480 18.47 0.77 24.43
C SER A 480 18.98 1.11 23.04
N SER A 481 18.05 1.30 22.10
CA SER A 481 18.32 1.78 20.76
C SER A 481 17.25 2.80 20.39
N THR A 482 17.67 3.91 19.79
CA THR A 482 16.79 5.01 19.41
C THR A 482 16.85 5.13 17.88
N PRO A 483 15.71 5.02 17.17
CA PRO A 483 15.73 5.12 15.72
C PRO A 483 16.07 6.55 15.28
N CYS A 484 16.78 6.67 14.15
CA CYS A 484 16.87 7.93 13.43
C CYS A 484 15.57 8.13 12.63
N ALA A 485 14.52 8.58 13.32
CA ALA A 485 13.18 8.65 12.76
C ALA A 485 12.31 9.76 13.37
N VAL A 486 11.18 10.00 12.71
CA VAL A 486 10.10 10.89 13.10
C VAL A 486 8.82 10.07 13.23
N LYS A 487 8.12 10.20 14.35
CA LYS A 487 6.78 9.63 14.56
C LYS A 487 5.71 10.69 14.35
N VAL A 488 4.66 10.31 13.62
CA VAL A 488 3.47 11.14 13.46
C VAL A 488 2.59 11.03 14.71
N LEU A 489 2.40 12.14 15.43
CA LEU A 489 1.48 12.20 16.57
C LEU A 489 0.08 12.65 16.13
N SER A 490 0.02 13.61 15.20
CA SER A 490 -1.20 14.08 14.53
C SER A 490 -0.85 14.55 13.12
N SER A 491 -1.66 14.17 12.12
CA SER A 491 -1.43 14.46 10.71
C SER A 491 -2.06 15.78 10.23
N GLY A 492 -2.79 16.51 11.09
CA GLY A 492 -3.69 17.54 10.60
C GLY A 492 -4.91 16.92 9.89
N ILE A 493 -5.46 17.60 8.88
CA ILE A 493 -6.55 17.05 8.05
C ILE A 493 -6.01 16.03 7.04
N ASP A 494 -4.86 16.33 6.46
CA ASP A 494 -4.18 15.46 5.50
C ASP A 494 -2.67 15.73 5.54
N MET A 495 -1.88 14.68 5.37
CA MET A 495 -0.42 14.74 5.35
C MET A 495 0.12 13.69 4.41
N THR A 496 0.76 14.09 3.32
CA THR A 496 1.28 13.16 2.30
C THR A 496 2.75 13.43 1.98
N ILE A 497 3.45 12.39 1.55
CA ILE A 497 4.85 12.52 1.09
C ILE A 497 4.83 12.91 -0.38
N GLN A 498 5.56 13.96 -0.73
CA GLN A 498 5.66 14.48 -2.10
C GLN A 498 7.12 14.81 -2.45
N ASP A 499 7.49 14.69 -3.72
CA ASP A 499 8.84 14.93 -4.24
C ASP A 499 8.82 15.62 -5.63
N LEU A 500 9.99 16.07 -6.08
CA LEU A 500 10.23 16.59 -7.42
C LEU A 500 11.53 15.99 -8.03
N PRO A 501 11.60 15.78 -9.36
CA PRO A 501 10.47 15.81 -10.29
C PRO A 501 9.43 14.73 -9.94
N SER A 502 8.17 15.03 -10.22
CA SER A 502 7.06 14.12 -10.00
C SER A 502 7.05 12.98 -11.04
N ARG A 503 6.12 12.01 -10.97
CA ARG A 503 6.05 10.90 -11.93
C ARG A 503 5.84 11.40 -13.37
N THR A 504 6.45 10.75 -14.36
CA THR A 504 6.38 11.15 -15.78
C THR A 504 5.92 10.04 -16.74
N VAL A 505 5.28 8.98 -16.22
CA VAL A 505 4.98 7.75 -16.97
C VAL A 505 3.98 7.93 -18.13
N GLY A 506 2.98 8.81 -17.96
CA GLY A 506 1.84 8.94 -18.91
C GLY A 506 0.74 7.89 -18.67
N LYS A 507 -0.11 7.63 -19.68
CA LYS A 507 -1.20 6.63 -19.63
C LYS A 507 -2.17 6.81 -18.44
N GLY A 508 -2.49 8.04 -18.06
CA GLY A 508 -3.40 8.32 -16.93
C GLY A 508 -2.79 8.08 -15.56
N ILE A 509 -1.49 7.82 -15.47
CA ILE A 509 -0.81 7.73 -14.17
C ILE A 509 -0.58 9.18 -13.69
N PRO A 510 -1.11 9.58 -12.52
CA PRO A 510 -0.96 10.94 -12.02
C PRO A 510 0.49 11.40 -11.96
N LEU A 511 0.71 12.69 -12.17
CA LEU A 511 2.00 13.32 -11.90
C LEU A 511 2.30 13.26 -10.40
N SER A 512 1.33 13.70 -9.59
CA SER A 512 1.49 13.93 -8.15
C SER A 512 2.51 15.03 -7.86
N GLY A 513 3.36 14.89 -6.84
CA GLY A 513 4.25 15.95 -6.40
C GLY A 513 3.53 16.99 -5.53
N PRO A 514 4.29 17.96 -4.99
CA PRO A 514 3.74 19.05 -4.21
C PRO A 514 2.81 19.89 -5.09
N MET A 515 1.64 20.25 -4.58
CA MET A 515 0.67 21.07 -5.32
C MET A 515 1.13 22.53 -5.46
N ASP A 516 1.93 23.01 -4.52
CA ASP A 516 2.71 24.25 -4.57
C ASP A 516 4.20 23.86 -4.53
N ASP A 517 4.77 23.74 -5.73
CA ASP A 517 6.17 23.34 -5.95
C ASP A 517 7.16 24.44 -5.55
N LEU A 518 6.71 25.69 -5.52
CA LEU A 518 7.53 26.84 -5.17
C LEU A 518 7.84 26.85 -3.67
N ALA A 519 6.82 26.78 -2.81
CA ALA A 519 7.03 26.70 -1.37
C ALA A 519 7.82 25.45 -0.98
N PHE A 520 7.54 24.31 -1.62
CA PHE A 520 8.25 23.06 -1.39
C PHE A 520 9.74 23.16 -1.76
N SER A 521 10.06 23.71 -2.94
CA SER A 521 11.43 23.87 -3.41
C SER A 521 12.25 24.77 -2.48
N VAL A 522 11.67 25.89 -2.03
CA VAL A 522 12.34 26.79 -1.07
C VAL A 522 12.56 26.11 0.28
N GLY A 523 11.59 25.32 0.75
CA GLY A 523 11.76 24.52 1.97
C GLY A 523 12.96 23.57 1.89
N ASN A 524 13.13 22.89 0.75
CA ASN A 524 14.27 22.01 0.50
C ASN A 524 15.61 22.76 0.43
N ILE A 525 15.62 23.95 -0.18
CA ILE A 525 16.82 24.81 -0.20
C ILE A 525 17.19 25.23 1.24
N LEU A 526 16.21 25.66 2.04
CA LEU A 526 16.44 26.14 3.42
C LEU A 526 17.06 25.07 4.32
N VAL A 527 16.62 23.81 4.20
CA VAL A 527 17.22 22.70 4.97
C VAL A 527 18.61 22.31 4.49
N GLY A 528 19.01 22.72 3.28
CA GLY A 528 20.31 22.44 2.69
C GLY A 528 20.36 21.19 1.83
N ASN A 529 19.23 20.76 1.24
CA ASN A 529 19.24 19.67 0.27
C ASN A 529 19.87 20.14 -1.05
N GLU A 530 20.91 19.43 -1.52
CA GLU A 530 21.56 19.71 -2.81
C GLU A 530 20.57 19.68 -3.99
N ASN A 531 19.59 18.79 -3.91
CA ASN A 531 18.46 18.73 -4.83
C ASN A 531 17.22 19.32 -4.16
N ARG A 532 16.65 20.39 -4.73
CA ARG A 532 15.42 21.03 -4.23
C ARG A 532 14.15 20.17 -4.31
N GLY A 533 14.25 18.99 -4.90
CA GLY A 533 13.16 18.03 -5.08
C GLY A 533 13.17 16.82 -4.13
N ILE A 534 14.10 16.77 -3.17
CA ILE A 534 14.08 15.73 -2.12
C ILE A 534 12.71 15.71 -1.43
N GLU A 535 12.22 14.51 -1.12
CA GLU A 535 10.89 14.31 -0.59
C GLU A 535 10.66 15.03 0.76
N GLY A 536 9.46 15.58 0.91
CA GLY A 536 9.01 16.26 2.12
C GLY A 536 7.52 15.99 2.37
N LEU A 537 6.97 16.64 3.40
CA LEU A 537 5.57 16.50 3.79
C LEU A 537 4.74 17.65 3.23
N GLU A 538 3.69 17.36 2.46
CA GLU A 538 2.60 18.28 2.14
C GLU A 538 1.50 18.11 3.19
N ILE A 539 1.11 19.20 3.85
CA ILE A 539 0.25 19.17 5.03
C ILE A 539 -0.93 20.15 4.87
N ILE A 540 -2.14 19.70 5.24
CA ILE A 540 -3.33 20.54 5.37
C ILE A 540 -3.66 20.69 6.86
N VAL A 541 -3.49 21.92 7.37
CA VAL A 541 -3.89 22.32 8.73
C VAL A 541 -4.93 23.44 8.68
N VAL A 542 -5.89 23.34 9.59
CA VAL A 542 -6.99 24.31 9.76
C VAL A 542 -7.08 24.73 11.23
N PRO A 543 -7.69 25.88 11.56
CA PRO A 543 -7.87 26.29 12.95
C PRO A 543 -8.53 25.18 13.79
N GLY A 544 -7.97 24.88 14.95
CA GLY A 544 -8.43 23.80 15.84
C GLY A 544 -7.92 22.39 15.50
N VAL A 545 -7.27 22.18 14.35
CA VAL A 545 -6.69 20.88 13.96
C VAL A 545 -5.19 21.04 13.68
N ALA A 546 -4.37 20.70 14.67
CA ALA A 546 -2.92 20.80 14.60
C ALA A 546 -2.26 19.55 13.99
N CYS A 547 -1.12 19.76 13.35
CA CYS A 547 -0.16 18.72 13.02
C CYS A 547 0.90 18.63 14.12
N SER A 548 1.30 17.41 14.52
CA SER A 548 2.35 17.22 15.51
C SER A 548 3.23 16.00 15.20
N LEU A 549 4.54 16.18 15.32
CA LEU A 549 5.57 15.21 14.99
C LEU A 549 6.59 15.07 16.15
N GLN A 550 7.01 13.85 16.45
CA GLN A 550 8.05 13.55 17.44
C GLN A 550 9.32 13.10 16.71
N PHE A 551 10.41 13.84 16.87
CA PHE A 551 11.73 13.51 16.34
C PHE A 551 12.52 12.74 17.40
N PHE A 552 13.09 11.59 17.05
CA PHE A 552 13.91 10.80 17.97
C PHE A 552 15.41 11.05 17.81
N ALA A 553 15.81 11.63 16.68
CA ALA A 553 17.19 12.03 16.39
C ALA A 553 17.26 13.52 16.04
N PRO A 554 18.45 14.15 16.13
CA PRO A 554 18.66 15.50 15.63
C PRO A 554 18.30 15.60 14.14
N ALA A 555 17.70 16.72 13.74
CA ALA A 555 17.26 16.95 12.37
C ALA A 555 17.30 18.43 12.00
N ILE A 556 17.33 18.73 10.71
CA ILE A 556 17.16 20.10 10.18
C ILE A 556 15.89 20.12 9.35
N VAL A 557 14.96 21.00 9.70
CA VAL A 557 13.66 21.13 9.04
C VAL A 557 13.39 22.57 8.62
N ALA A 558 12.50 22.75 7.65
CA ALA A 558 11.96 24.05 7.27
C ALA A 558 10.47 23.90 6.97
N VAL A 559 9.68 24.91 7.36
CA VAL A 559 8.25 24.94 7.11
C VAL A 559 7.88 26.15 6.27
N THR A 560 7.22 25.93 5.14
CA THR A 560 6.88 26.94 4.12
C THR A 560 5.42 26.82 3.66
N GLY A 561 4.95 27.73 2.80
CA GLY A 561 3.57 27.74 2.28
C GLY A 561 2.62 28.61 3.11
N LYS A 562 1.40 28.10 3.34
CA LYS A 562 0.34 28.76 4.13
C LYS A 562 0.87 29.25 5.49
N PRO A 563 0.52 30.47 5.94
CA PRO A 563 0.86 30.97 7.27
C PRO A 563 0.41 30.03 8.41
N VAL A 564 1.37 29.61 9.23
CA VAL A 564 1.20 28.74 10.40
C VAL A 564 2.11 29.18 11.53
N THR A 565 1.73 28.86 12.77
CA THR A 565 2.61 28.95 13.92
C THR A 565 3.32 27.60 14.10
N ILE A 566 4.64 27.64 14.24
CA ILE A 566 5.47 26.46 14.46
C ILE A 566 6.01 26.53 15.87
N THR A 567 5.86 25.47 16.64
CA THR A 567 6.54 25.36 17.93
C THR A 567 7.41 24.11 17.98
N VAL A 568 8.59 24.24 18.59
CA VAL A 568 9.49 23.13 18.91
C VAL A 568 9.59 23.07 20.43
N ASN A 569 9.11 21.98 21.02
CA ASN A 569 9.02 21.82 22.47
C ASN A 569 8.31 23.01 23.16
N GLY A 570 7.29 23.58 22.49
CA GLY A 570 6.53 24.73 22.98
C GLY A 570 7.17 26.11 22.71
N ILE A 571 8.36 26.17 22.13
CA ILE A 571 9.03 27.43 21.76
C ILE A 571 8.71 27.76 20.30
N GLU A 572 8.27 28.98 20.01
CA GLU A 572 7.91 29.39 18.66
C GLU A 572 9.12 29.58 17.74
N HIS A 573 9.01 29.14 16.49
CA HIS A 573 10.02 29.30 15.45
C HIS A 573 9.41 29.96 14.20
N PRO A 574 10.20 30.79 13.47
CA PRO A 574 9.69 31.45 12.28
C PRO A 574 9.50 30.46 11.11
N MET A 575 8.43 30.65 10.34
CA MET A 575 8.31 30.03 9.01
C MET A 575 9.43 30.49 8.07
N TRP A 576 9.60 29.78 6.95
CA TRP A 576 10.58 30.12 5.91
C TRP A 576 12.00 30.24 6.47
N SER A 577 12.31 29.43 7.47
CA SER A 577 13.60 29.41 8.14
C SER A 577 14.13 27.99 8.29
N ARG A 578 15.45 27.89 8.45
CA ARG A 578 16.14 26.67 8.87
C ARG A 578 15.95 26.50 10.39
N ILE A 579 15.32 25.40 10.77
CA ILE A 579 15.07 25.04 12.16
C ILE A 579 15.90 23.79 12.49
N CYS A 580 16.87 23.95 13.40
CA CYS A 580 17.67 22.85 13.92
C CYS A 580 16.97 22.22 15.12
N LEU A 581 16.67 20.93 15.04
CA LEU A 581 16.01 20.14 16.06
C LEU A 581 17.04 19.32 16.83
N ALA A 582 16.89 19.30 18.16
CA ALA A 582 17.62 18.36 19.00
C ALA A 582 16.95 16.97 18.94
N SER A 583 17.65 15.94 19.43
CA SER A 583 17.02 14.63 19.67
C SER A 583 15.86 14.79 20.65
N ASN A 584 14.80 14.02 20.44
CA ASN A 584 13.55 14.05 21.22
C ASN A 584 12.74 15.36 21.13
N SER A 585 12.97 16.20 20.10
CA SER A 585 12.13 17.38 19.83
C SER A 585 10.72 17.01 19.35
N LYS A 586 9.70 17.66 19.94
CA LYS A 586 8.32 17.66 19.44
C LYS A 586 8.09 18.92 18.61
N VAL A 587 7.67 18.76 17.36
CA VAL A 587 7.29 19.85 16.45
C VAL A 587 5.78 19.90 16.35
N GLU A 588 5.19 21.09 16.50
CA GLU A 588 3.78 21.33 16.31
C GLU A 588 3.57 22.44 15.28
N ILE A 589 2.63 22.21 14.36
CA ILE A 589 2.27 23.15 13.30
C ILE A 589 0.78 23.42 13.43
N VAL A 590 0.43 24.66 13.70
CA VAL A 590 -0.95 25.09 13.95
C VAL A 590 -1.31 26.21 12.96
N ALA A 591 -2.52 26.17 12.42
CA ALA A 591 -3.00 27.28 11.60
C ALA A 591 -3.02 28.59 12.41
N ALA A 592 -2.52 29.67 11.82
CA ALA A 592 -2.52 30.98 12.47
C ALA A 592 -3.95 31.46 12.78
N THR A 593 -4.15 32.07 13.95
CA THR A 593 -5.47 32.52 14.45
C THR A 593 -5.91 33.88 13.89
N SER A 594 -4.98 34.69 13.37
CA SER A 594 -5.27 35.95 12.67
C SER A 594 -4.85 35.86 11.20
N THR A 595 -5.82 35.96 10.30
CA THR A 595 -5.64 35.86 8.85
C THR A 595 -6.20 37.09 8.15
N GLU A 596 -5.89 38.31 8.63
CA GLU A 596 -6.26 39.55 7.93
C GLU A 596 -5.78 39.49 6.46
N GLY A 597 -6.69 39.13 5.55
CA GLY A 597 -6.47 39.04 4.10
C GLY A 597 -5.54 37.91 3.61
N ARG A 598 -5.20 36.89 4.41
CA ARG A 598 -4.31 35.79 3.99
C ARG A 598 -4.95 34.41 4.22
N SER A 599 -5.35 33.72 3.16
CA SER A 599 -6.03 32.41 3.24
C SER A 599 -5.00 31.29 3.23
N GLY A 600 -4.40 31.00 2.07
CA GLY A 600 -3.48 29.87 1.86
C GLY A 600 -4.10 28.51 2.23
N PHE A 601 -3.61 27.42 1.64
CA PHE A 601 -4.24 26.11 1.85
C PHE A 601 -3.28 25.04 2.36
N ARG A 602 -2.08 24.95 1.79
CA ARG A 602 -1.11 23.91 2.12
C ARG A 602 0.14 24.48 2.75
N THR A 603 0.69 23.76 3.72
CA THR A 603 2.02 24.02 4.25
C THR A 603 2.92 22.81 3.96
N TYR A 604 4.22 23.05 3.86
CA TYR A 604 5.20 22.01 3.55
C TYR A 604 6.22 21.93 4.67
N LEU A 605 6.54 20.72 5.14
CA LEU A 605 7.69 20.46 6.00
C LEU A 605 8.74 19.70 5.19
N CYS A 606 9.85 20.38 4.93
CA CYS A 606 11.02 19.78 4.29
C CYS A 606 12.04 19.39 5.37
N ILE A 607 12.83 18.36 5.08
CA ILE A 607 13.85 17.82 5.98
C ILE A 607 15.13 17.54 5.21
N LEU A 608 16.27 17.85 5.83
CA LEU A 608 17.57 17.54 5.25
C LEU A 608 17.71 16.01 5.04
N GLY A 609 17.99 15.61 3.80
CA GLY A 609 18.17 14.22 3.40
C GLY A 609 16.89 13.40 3.17
N GLY A 610 15.69 13.98 3.38
CA GLY A 610 14.42 13.33 3.08
C GLY A 610 14.09 12.11 3.95
N PHE A 611 13.39 11.14 3.35
CA PHE A 611 12.87 9.93 3.97
C PHE A 611 13.39 8.66 3.24
N PRO A 612 14.58 8.13 3.63
CA PRO A 612 15.19 6.96 3.00
C PRO A 612 14.35 5.67 3.07
N ASN A 613 13.38 5.56 3.98
CA ASN A 613 12.50 4.38 4.07
C ASN A 613 11.27 4.45 3.15
N ILE A 614 11.17 5.47 2.30
CA ILE A 614 10.10 5.60 1.31
C ILE A 614 10.62 5.16 -0.06
N PRO A 615 10.04 4.12 -0.69
CA PRO A 615 10.52 3.64 -1.98
C PRO A 615 10.04 4.52 -3.13
N TYR A 616 10.84 4.55 -4.20
CA TYR A 616 10.38 5.02 -5.49
C TYR A 616 9.32 4.06 -6.05
N TYR A 617 8.26 4.62 -6.63
CA TYR A 617 7.29 3.89 -7.42
C TYR A 617 7.07 4.61 -8.74
N LEU A 618 7.41 3.94 -9.85
CA LEU A 618 7.38 4.51 -11.20
C LEU A 618 8.10 5.87 -11.30
N GLY A 619 9.31 5.94 -10.74
CA GLY A 619 10.21 7.08 -10.87
C GLY A 619 10.06 8.19 -9.82
N SER A 620 9.08 8.13 -8.91
CA SER A 620 8.91 9.16 -7.85
C SER A 620 8.41 8.54 -6.53
N LYS A 621 8.69 9.21 -5.41
CA LYS A 621 8.23 8.88 -4.05
C LYS A 621 6.90 9.55 -3.70
N SER A 622 6.34 10.36 -4.59
CA SER A 622 5.10 11.09 -4.34
C SER A 622 3.90 10.17 -4.11
N THR A 623 3.06 10.54 -3.15
CA THR A 623 1.84 9.82 -2.77
C THR A 623 0.68 10.24 -3.68
N SER A 624 -0.05 9.29 -4.26
CA SER A 624 -1.34 9.55 -4.93
C SER A 624 -2.11 8.29 -5.25
N MET A 625 -3.43 8.30 -5.04
CA MET A 625 -4.37 7.25 -5.45
C MET A 625 -3.91 5.81 -5.09
N GLY A 626 -3.37 5.60 -3.88
CA GLY A 626 -2.87 4.27 -3.47
C GLY A 626 -1.45 3.94 -3.95
N LEU A 627 -0.74 4.90 -4.57
CA LEU A 627 0.60 4.73 -5.14
C LEU A 627 1.64 5.61 -4.44
N GLY A 628 2.89 5.13 -4.42
CA GLY A 628 4.04 5.86 -3.86
C GLY A 628 3.87 6.23 -2.39
N GLY A 629 4.66 7.18 -1.90
CA GLY A 629 4.56 7.67 -0.53
C GLY A 629 4.68 6.60 0.54
N TYR A 630 4.11 6.87 1.71
CA TYR A 630 4.01 5.90 2.79
C TYR A 630 2.82 4.97 2.55
N GLN A 631 3.09 3.78 2.01
CA GLN A 631 2.09 2.74 1.73
C GLN A 631 0.93 3.20 0.84
N GLY A 632 1.17 4.16 -0.06
CA GLY A 632 0.16 4.66 -0.99
C GLY A 632 -0.90 5.60 -0.39
N ARG A 633 -0.75 5.99 0.88
CA ARG A 633 -1.78 6.71 1.64
C ARG A 633 -1.23 7.94 2.37
N SER A 634 -2.14 8.77 2.85
CA SER A 634 -1.86 9.81 3.83
C SER A 634 -1.32 9.22 5.14
N LEU A 635 -0.46 9.98 5.80
CA LEU A 635 0.11 9.64 7.10
C LEU A 635 -0.94 9.74 8.21
N THR A 636 -0.80 8.88 9.20
CA THR A 636 -1.71 8.71 10.32
C THR A 636 -0.92 8.61 11.62
N ARG A 637 -1.61 8.81 12.75
CA ARG A 637 -0.98 8.69 14.08
C ARG A 637 -0.31 7.33 14.25
N GLY A 638 0.95 7.35 14.65
CA GLY A 638 1.75 6.15 14.88
C GLY A 638 2.66 5.75 13.72
N ASP A 639 2.53 6.37 12.54
CA ASP A 639 3.45 6.13 11.42
C ASP A 639 4.87 6.63 11.76
N TYR A 640 5.88 5.90 11.27
CA TYR A 640 7.30 6.21 11.44
C TYR A 640 7.96 6.48 10.09
N LEU A 641 8.62 7.63 10.00
CA LEU A 641 9.44 8.04 8.86
C LEU A 641 10.90 8.05 9.31
N PHE A 642 11.75 7.23 8.68
CA PHE A 642 13.17 7.24 8.98
C PHE A 642 13.83 8.40 8.25
N ILE A 643 14.82 9.00 8.89
CA ILE A 643 15.58 10.14 8.38
C ILE A 643 17.08 9.80 8.40
N PRO A 644 17.91 10.41 7.54
CA PRO A 644 19.35 10.18 7.60
C PRO A 644 19.96 10.72 8.90
N PRO A 645 20.97 10.04 9.46
CA PRO A 645 21.71 10.57 10.61
C PRO A 645 22.44 11.87 10.21
N LEU A 646 22.31 12.90 11.04
CA LEU A 646 22.96 14.18 10.81
C LEU A 646 24.46 14.11 11.15
N ASP A 647 25.33 14.54 10.24
CA ASP A 647 26.74 14.79 10.57
C ASP A 647 26.83 16.08 11.40
N THR A 648 27.48 16.00 12.56
CA THR A 648 27.60 17.12 13.52
C THR A 648 28.40 18.30 13.00
N ASN A 649 29.00 18.19 11.81
CA ASN A 649 29.81 19.24 11.16
C ASN A 649 29.02 20.23 10.30
N ILE A 650 27.70 20.06 10.10
CA ILE A 650 26.90 21.04 9.35
C ILE A 650 26.73 22.30 10.20
N ALA A 651 27.41 23.37 9.81
CA ALA A 651 27.47 24.63 10.53
C ALA A 651 26.06 25.17 10.85
N HIS A 652 25.86 25.53 12.12
CA HIS A 652 24.63 26.01 12.76
C HIS A 652 24.16 27.41 12.29
N THR A 653 24.35 27.78 11.03
CA THR A 653 23.92 29.09 10.54
C THR A 653 22.39 29.13 10.42
N SER A 654 21.76 29.91 11.29
CA SER A 654 20.35 30.25 11.18
C SER A 654 20.14 31.03 9.89
N CYS A 655 19.25 30.53 9.03
CA CYS A 655 18.88 31.17 7.78
C CYS A 655 17.37 31.37 7.75
N THR A 656 16.90 32.53 7.31
CA THR A 656 15.47 32.85 7.17
C THR A 656 15.29 33.67 5.90
N LEU A 657 14.32 33.29 5.08
CA LEU A 657 13.98 34.04 3.88
C LEU A 657 13.40 35.41 4.28
N ALA A 658 13.84 36.48 3.63
CA ALA A 658 13.33 37.80 3.92
C ALA A 658 11.83 37.90 3.61
N ARG A 659 11.10 38.69 4.42
CA ARG A 659 9.63 38.82 4.30
C ARG A 659 9.15 39.27 2.92
N GLY A 660 9.95 40.08 2.22
CA GLY A 660 9.64 40.54 0.85
C GLY A 660 9.78 39.45 -0.22
N ASP A 661 10.53 38.39 0.08
CA ASP A 661 10.80 37.29 -0.84
C ASP A 661 9.77 36.15 -0.65
N VAL A 662 8.98 36.16 0.43
CA VAL A 662 7.91 35.18 0.67
C VAL A 662 6.74 35.41 -0.30
N PRO A 663 6.27 34.37 -1.03
CA PRO A 663 5.09 34.46 -1.89
C PRO A 663 3.83 34.92 -1.13
N GLN A 664 2.93 35.59 -1.85
CA GLN A 664 1.67 36.08 -1.28
C GLN A 664 0.54 35.05 -1.43
N TYR A 665 -0.29 34.95 -0.40
CA TYR A 665 -1.42 34.01 -0.31
C TYR A 665 -2.76 34.75 -0.10
N PRO A 666 -3.26 35.49 -1.10
CA PRO A 666 -4.53 36.22 -1.00
C PRO A 666 -5.74 35.26 -0.92
N CYS A 667 -6.93 35.81 -0.70
CA CYS A 667 -8.21 35.08 -0.83
C CYS A 667 -8.83 35.28 -2.23
N ASP A 668 -8.45 36.35 -2.93
CA ASP A 668 -8.85 36.66 -4.29
C ASP A 668 -7.65 36.47 -5.22
N TRP A 669 -7.71 35.42 -6.02
CA TRP A 669 -6.60 34.96 -6.83
C TRP A 669 -6.75 35.42 -8.27
N THR A 670 -5.66 35.97 -8.82
CA THR A 670 -5.49 36.06 -10.27
C THR A 670 -4.66 34.88 -10.72
N VAL A 671 -5.22 34.07 -11.63
CA VAL A 671 -4.55 32.89 -12.19
C VAL A 671 -4.33 33.11 -13.69
N TYR A 672 -3.08 33.03 -14.11
CA TYR A 672 -2.70 33.20 -15.51
C TYR A 672 -2.91 31.91 -16.30
N VAL A 673 -3.52 32.04 -17.48
CA VAL A 673 -3.92 30.92 -18.35
C VAL A 673 -3.57 31.21 -19.80
N LEU A 674 -3.32 30.16 -20.56
CA LEU A 674 -3.22 30.21 -22.02
C LEU A 674 -4.58 29.83 -22.63
N PRO A 675 -5.01 30.49 -23.72
CA PRO A 675 -6.21 30.11 -24.46
C PRO A 675 -6.15 28.68 -25.00
N GLY A 676 -7.29 27.99 -25.01
CA GLY A 676 -7.45 26.68 -25.64
C GLY A 676 -7.34 25.48 -24.69
N PRO A 677 -7.69 24.27 -25.18
CA PRO A 677 -7.91 23.97 -26.61
C PRO A 677 -9.27 24.40 -27.19
N HIS A 678 -10.33 24.51 -26.39
CA HIS A 678 -11.72 24.62 -26.89
C HIS A 678 -12.45 25.92 -26.49
N GLY A 679 -11.76 26.92 -25.94
CA GLY A 679 -12.35 28.21 -25.57
C GLY A 679 -12.61 29.15 -26.75
N GLU A 680 -13.23 28.65 -27.82
CA GLU A 680 -13.48 29.35 -29.10
C GLU A 680 -14.96 29.23 -29.50
N GLU A 681 -15.38 30.05 -30.49
CA GLU A 681 -16.78 30.14 -30.98
C GLU A 681 -17.38 28.83 -31.51
N GLU A 682 -16.55 27.82 -31.78
CA GLU A 682 -17.00 26.46 -32.13
C GLU A 682 -17.76 25.78 -30.97
N PHE A 683 -17.39 26.09 -29.72
CA PHE A 683 -17.92 25.42 -28.53
C PHE A 683 -18.65 26.39 -27.60
N ILE A 684 -18.12 27.60 -27.41
CA ILE A 684 -18.63 28.61 -26.47
C ILE A 684 -18.83 29.92 -27.23
N SER A 685 -19.97 30.58 -27.02
CA SER A 685 -20.24 31.86 -27.70
C SER A 685 -19.19 32.91 -27.34
N SER A 686 -18.95 33.90 -28.20
CA SER A 686 -17.98 34.97 -27.92
C SER A 686 -18.34 35.76 -26.65
N GLU A 687 -19.64 35.96 -26.39
CA GLU A 687 -20.15 36.53 -25.14
C GLU A 687 -19.85 35.62 -23.94
N GLY A 688 -20.05 34.31 -24.07
CA GLY A 688 -19.69 33.32 -23.06
C GLY A 688 -18.20 33.29 -22.75
N VAL A 689 -17.35 33.39 -23.78
CA VAL A 689 -15.89 33.49 -23.61
C VAL A 689 -15.54 34.75 -22.82
N SER A 690 -16.11 35.90 -23.21
CA SER A 690 -15.87 37.18 -22.51
C SER A 690 -16.34 37.14 -21.05
N SER A 691 -17.54 36.59 -20.81
CA SER A 691 -18.12 36.42 -19.48
C SER A 691 -17.28 35.50 -18.59
N PHE A 692 -16.76 34.40 -19.15
CA PHE A 692 -15.93 33.46 -18.40
C PHE A 692 -14.69 34.12 -17.80
N TYR A 693 -13.99 34.96 -18.58
CA TYR A 693 -12.78 35.66 -18.14
C TYR A 693 -13.05 36.88 -17.24
N SER A 694 -14.26 37.44 -17.26
CA SER A 694 -14.66 38.54 -16.35
C SER A 694 -15.26 38.05 -15.03
N THR A 695 -15.68 36.79 -14.97
CA THR A 695 -16.29 36.19 -13.78
C THR A 695 -15.25 35.91 -12.69
N ALA A 696 -15.56 36.29 -11.45
CA ALA A 696 -14.82 35.87 -10.26
C ALA A 696 -15.39 34.54 -9.76
N TRP A 697 -14.75 33.43 -10.15
CA TRP A 697 -15.22 32.09 -9.85
C TRP A 697 -14.96 31.73 -8.39
N ARG A 698 -15.99 31.25 -7.68
CA ARG A 698 -15.82 30.82 -6.29
C ARG A 698 -15.38 29.37 -6.20
N VAL A 699 -14.41 29.09 -5.34
CA VAL A 699 -13.87 27.73 -5.15
C VAL A 699 -14.81 26.91 -4.28
N SER A 700 -15.21 25.76 -4.81
CA SER A 700 -16.11 24.84 -4.13
C SER A 700 -15.40 24.03 -3.04
N PRO A 701 -16.08 23.68 -1.93
CA PRO A 701 -15.59 22.74 -0.92
C PRO A 701 -15.38 21.32 -1.44
N SER A 702 -15.97 20.96 -2.59
CA SER A 702 -15.78 19.66 -3.24
C SER A 702 -14.49 19.57 -4.08
N SER A 703 -13.48 20.36 -3.74
CA SER A 703 -12.18 20.45 -4.40
C SER A 703 -11.13 19.62 -3.66
N ASN A 704 -10.19 19.01 -4.40
CA ASN A 704 -9.07 18.25 -3.82
C ASN A 704 -7.90 18.18 -4.83
N ARG A 705 -6.92 17.28 -4.60
CA ARG A 705 -5.75 17.10 -5.49
C ARG A 705 -6.08 16.60 -6.90
N LEU A 706 -7.27 16.02 -7.12
CA LEU A 706 -7.74 15.60 -8.45
C LEU A 706 -8.25 16.80 -9.27
N GLY A 707 -8.80 17.81 -8.61
CA GLY A 707 -9.23 19.03 -9.28
C GLY A 707 -9.92 20.03 -8.37
N ILE A 708 -9.85 21.30 -8.76
CA ILE A 708 -10.45 22.45 -8.08
C ILE A 708 -11.75 22.80 -8.79
N ARG A 709 -12.88 22.59 -8.12
CA ARG A 709 -14.21 22.82 -8.69
C ARG A 709 -14.62 24.26 -8.46
N LEU A 710 -15.18 24.88 -9.50
CA LEU A 710 -15.58 26.28 -9.49
C LEU A 710 -17.11 26.42 -9.51
N GLN A 711 -17.59 27.48 -8.88
CA GLN A 711 -19.00 27.85 -8.82
C GLN A 711 -19.17 29.28 -9.34
N ALA A 712 -20.18 29.48 -10.20
CA ALA A 712 -20.58 30.81 -10.63
C ALA A 712 -21.19 31.58 -9.44
N PRO A 713 -20.93 32.89 -9.29
CA PRO A 713 -21.55 33.72 -8.27
C PRO A 713 -23.07 33.81 -8.42
N SER A 714 -23.57 33.82 -9.66
CA SER A 714 -25.00 33.90 -9.98
C SER A 714 -25.40 32.97 -11.13
N SER A 715 -26.70 32.68 -11.26
CA SER A 715 -27.24 31.84 -12.34
C SER A 715 -27.18 32.50 -13.73
N SER A 716 -27.01 33.83 -13.80
CA SER A 716 -26.82 34.56 -15.06
C SER A 716 -25.39 34.45 -15.61
N GLU A 717 -24.45 33.96 -14.81
CA GLU A 717 -23.03 33.79 -15.14
C GLU A 717 -22.69 32.33 -15.50
N THR A 718 -23.70 31.56 -15.92
CA THR A 718 -23.52 30.20 -16.43
C THR A 718 -22.88 30.20 -17.82
N ILE A 719 -22.24 29.10 -18.19
CA ILE A 719 -21.57 28.94 -19.48
C ILE A 719 -22.56 29.10 -20.64
N GLN A 720 -22.24 29.99 -21.59
CA GLN A 720 -23.04 30.20 -22.80
C GLN A 720 -22.47 29.37 -23.97
N TRP A 721 -23.13 28.26 -24.30
CA TRP A 721 -22.72 27.33 -25.34
C TRP A 721 -23.01 27.85 -26.75
N ALA A 722 -22.08 27.63 -27.69
CA ALA A 722 -22.30 27.93 -29.12
C ALA A 722 -23.02 26.80 -29.87
N ARG A 723 -23.01 25.59 -29.31
CA ARG A 723 -23.62 24.38 -29.88
C ARG A 723 -24.71 23.81 -28.98
N LYS A 724 -25.63 23.05 -29.59
CA LYS A 724 -26.80 22.48 -28.90
C LYS A 724 -26.53 21.16 -28.19
N ASN A 725 -25.55 20.38 -28.65
CA ASN A 725 -25.15 19.08 -28.08
C ASN A 725 -23.70 18.73 -28.53
N GLY A 726 -23.18 17.58 -28.07
CA GLY A 726 -21.84 17.10 -28.37
C GLY A 726 -21.74 16.09 -29.53
N GLY A 727 -22.82 15.86 -30.28
CA GLY A 727 -22.87 14.83 -31.33
C GLY A 727 -22.59 13.42 -30.76
N GLU A 728 -21.71 12.65 -31.41
CA GLU A 728 -21.31 11.31 -30.94
C GLU A 728 -20.58 11.32 -29.59
N GLY A 729 -20.09 12.49 -29.14
CA GLY A 729 -19.48 12.64 -27.82
C GLY A 729 -20.50 12.58 -26.67
N GLY A 730 -21.77 12.90 -26.92
CA GLY A 730 -22.85 12.87 -25.93
C GLY A 730 -23.88 14.00 -26.07
N ALA A 731 -24.96 13.89 -25.29
CA ALA A 731 -26.11 14.79 -25.35
C ALA A 731 -25.81 16.22 -24.86
N HIS A 732 -24.84 16.43 -23.97
CA HIS A 732 -24.53 17.75 -23.44
C HIS A 732 -23.59 18.54 -24.38
N PRO A 733 -23.78 19.86 -24.56
CA PRO A 733 -22.86 20.72 -25.33
C PRO A 733 -21.40 20.73 -24.91
N SER A 734 -21.06 20.18 -23.74
CA SER A 734 -19.66 20.06 -23.30
C SER A 734 -19.02 18.73 -23.69
N ASN A 735 -19.81 17.76 -24.17
CA ASN A 735 -19.31 16.42 -24.48
C ASN A 735 -18.55 16.40 -25.81
N ILE A 736 -17.46 15.63 -25.83
CA ILE A 736 -16.65 15.33 -27.01
C ILE A 736 -16.23 13.86 -26.96
N LEU A 737 -15.75 13.34 -28.09
CA LEU A 737 -15.01 12.09 -28.07
C LEU A 737 -13.73 12.29 -27.25
N ASP A 738 -13.40 11.30 -26.42
CA ASP A 738 -12.35 11.43 -25.42
C ASP A 738 -11.02 11.87 -26.04
N ASN A 739 -10.43 12.93 -25.47
CA ASN A 739 -9.18 13.56 -25.89
C ASN A 739 -8.23 13.80 -24.70
N GLY A 740 -7.02 14.26 -24.99
CA GLY A 740 -5.99 14.48 -23.97
C GLY A 740 -6.20 15.76 -23.18
N TYR A 741 -5.93 15.71 -21.88
CA TYR A 741 -5.99 16.83 -20.96
C TYR A 741 -4.60 17.21 -20.46
N ALA A 742 -4.26 18.48 -20.61
CA ALA A 742 -3.05 19.04 -20.00
C ALA A 742 -3.27 19.27 -18.49
N PRO A 743 -2.26 19.07 -17.63
CA PRO A 743 -2.31 19.54 -16.25
C PRO A 743 -2.63 21.04 -16.20
N GLY A 744 -3.45 21.45 -15.22
CA GLY A 744 -3.91 22.83 -15.09
C GLY A 744 -5.07 23.20 -16.01
N THR A 745 -5.57 22.29 -16.85
CA THR A 745 -6.65 22.62 -17.78
C THR A 745 -7.98 22.84 -17.05
N VAL A 746 -8.74 23.84 -17.50
CA VAL A 746 -10.07 24.13 -16.99
C VAL A 746 -11.08 23.33 -17.82
N ASN A 747 -11.44 22.17 -17.30
CA ASN A 747 -12.35 21.22 -17.90
C ASN A 747 -13.81 21.56 -17.56
N LEU A 748 -14.71 21.52 -18.54
CA LEU A 748 -16.13 21.85 -18.35
C LEU A 748 -16.97 20.58 -18.23
N ASN A 749 -17.16 20.12 -16.99
CA ASN A 749 -17.98 18.95 -16.66
C ASN A 749 -19.45 19.32 -16.65
N GLY A 750 -20.12 19.16 -17.79
CA GLY A 750 -21.42 19.80 -18.01
C GLY A 750 -21.24 21.32 -17.97
N ASP A 751 -22.03 22.00 -17.13
CA ASP A 751 -21.92 23.45 -16.87
C ASP A 751 -21.01 23.81 -15.69
N THR A 752 -20.30 22.84 -15.11
CA THR A 752 -19.44 23.06 -13.95
C THR A 752 -17.95 23.07 -14.34
N PRO A 753 -17.25 24.21 -14.25
CA PRO A 753 -15.81 24.26 -14.48
C PRO A 753 -15.03 23.57 -13.36
N VAL A 754 -13.99 22.82 -13.74
CA VAL A 754 -13.05 22.17 -12.83
C VAL A 754 -11.64 22.34 -13.37
N ILE A 755 -10.75 22.92 -12.57
CA ILE A 755 -9.32 22.98 -12.88
C ILE A 755 -8.71 21.61 -12.56
N LEU A 756 -8.23 20.89 -13.56
CA LEU A 756 -7.59 19.58 -13.38
C LEU A 756 -6.16 19.80 -12.90
N THR A 757 -5.83 19.32 -11.70
CA THR A 757 -4.54 19.59 -11.04
C THR A 757 -3.53 18.46 -11.29
N LYS A 758 -2.47 18.33 -10.49
CA LYS A 758 -1.42 17.32 -10.69
C LYS A 758 -1.88 15.86 -10.54
N GLU A 759 -3.09 15.63 -10.01
CA GLU A 759 -3.75 14.32 -9.95
C GLU A 759 -5.06 14.27 -10.74
N GLY A 760 -5.28 15.27 -11.60
CA GLY A 760 -6.36 15.21 -12.58
C GLY A 760 -6.12 14.09 -13.60
N PRO A 761 -7.18 13.63 -14.28
CA PRO A 761 -7.02 12.68 -15.37
C PRO A 761 -6.33 13.34 -16.56
N ASP A 762 -5.58 12.55 -17.34
CA ASP A 762 -4.88 13.03 -18.53
C ASP A 762 -5.67 12.85 -19.85
N MET A 763 -6.88 12.28 -19.75
CA MET A 763 -7.78 12.02 -20.88
C MET A 763 -9.23 12.07 -20.40
N GLY A 764 -10.15 12.48 -21.27
CA GLY A 764 -11.58 12.29 -21.07
C GLY A 764 -12.41 12.97 -22.16
N GLY A 765 -13.73 12.77 -22.14
CA GLY A 765 -14.62 13.33 -23.17
C GLY A 765 -15.46 14.53 -22.76
N TYR A 766 -14.81 15.55 -22.20
CA TYR A 766 -15.36 16.89 -21.96
C TYR A 766 -14.42 17.94 -22.53
N ILE A 767 -14.97 19.08 -22.99
CA ILE A 767 -14.11 20.15 -23.50
C ILE A 767 -13.27 20.79 -22.39
N CYS A 768 -12.10 21.27 -22.79
CA CYS A 768 -11.18 22.07 -21.99
C CYS A 768 -11.11 23.50 -22.53
N PHE A 769 -11.44 24.49 -21.71
CA PHE A 769 -11.64 25.88 -22.14
C PHE A 769 -10.32 26.66 -22.28
N CYS A 770 -9.52 26.64 -21.21
CA CYS A 770 -8.19 27.25 -21.12
C CYS A 770 -7.29 26.38 -20.23
N THR A 771 -5.99 26.68 -20.16
CA THR A 771 -5.06 25.93 -19.31
C THR A 771 -4.18 26.88 -18.50
N VAL A 772 -4.06 26.64 -17.20
CA VAL A 772 -3.18 27.39 -16.29
C VAL A 772 -1.74 27.31 -16.78
N ALA A 773 -1.06 28.46 -16.81
CA ALA A 773 0.34 28.57 -17.18
C ALA A 773 1.23 27.83 -16.17
N ASP A 774 2.25 27.10 -16.63
CA ASP A 774 3.11 26.27 -15.76
C ASP A 774 3.78 27.08 -14.65
N PHE A 775 4.14 28.35 -14.92
CA PHE A 775 4.76 29.22 -13.91
C PHE A 775 3.81 29.51 -12.73
N ASP A 776 2.49 29.47 -12.97
CA ASP A 776 1.45 29.89 -12.03
C ASP A 776 0.71 28.72 -11.37
N MET A 777 1.03 27.47 -11.77
CA MET A 777 0.45 26.23 -11.23
C MET A 777 0.56 26.11 -9.71
N TRP A 778 1.60 26.70 -9.09
CA TRP A 778 1.79 26.67 -7.64
C TRP A 778 0.63 27.29 -6.86
N LYS A 779 -0.07 28.29 -7.44
CA LYS A 779 -1.23 28.94 -6.81
C LYS A 779 -2.36 27.95 -6.57
N LEU A 780 -2.55 26.96 -7.45
CA LEU A 780 -3.56 25.91 -7.29
C LEU A 780 -3.31 25.07 -6.02
N GLY A 781 -2.06 25.04 -5.52
CA GLY A 781 -1.74 24.45 -4.24
C GLY A 781 -2.25 25.21 -3.02
N GLN A 782 -2.55 26.49 -3.18
CA GLN A 782 -2.83 27.43 -2.08
C GLN A 782 -4.22 28.03 -2.10
N VAL A 783 -4.95 27.88 -3.21
CA VAL A 783 -6.38 28.20 -3.28
C VAL A 783 -7.15 27.31 -2.29
N ALA A 784 -7.90 27.94 -1.40
CA ALA A 784 -8.75 27.29 -0.41
C ALA A 784 -10.24 27.30 -0.81
N PRO A 785 -11.06 26.36 -0.29
CA PRO A 785 -12.52 26.48 -0.39
C PRO A 785 -13.03 27.84 0.08
N GLY A 786 -13.86 28.48 -0.75
CA GLY A 786 -14.41 29.80 -0.50
C GLY A 786 -13.63 30.96 -1.12
N ASP A 787 -12.37 30.78 -1.49
CA ASP A 787 -11.57 31.76 -2.24
C ASP A 787 -12.20 32.05 -3.62
N THR A 788 -11.81 33.18 -4.23
CA THR A 788 -12.21 33.52 -5.60
C THR A 788 -11.03 33.41 -6.58
N ILE A 789 -11.30 33.04 -7.83
CA ILE A 789 -10.33 32.99 -8.92
C ILE A 789 -10.86 33.83 -10.09
N VAL A 790 -10.00 34.72 -10.59
CA VAL A 790 -10.17 35.41 -11.87
C VAL A 790 -9.07 34.95 -12.82
N PHE A 791 -9.46 34.50 -14.01
CA PHE A 791 -8.51 34.05 -15.03
C PHE A 791 -8.01 35.21 -15.89
N ARG A 792 -6.70 35.27 -16.11
CA ARG A 792 -6.06 36.25 -17.00
C ARG A 792 -5.27 35.56 -18.08
N ARG A 793 -5.45 36.00 -19.33
CA ARG A 793 -4.80 35.40 -20.49
C ARG A 793 -3.36 35.89 -20.60
N VAL A 794 -2.45 34.98 -20.97
CA VAL A 794 -1.07 35.28 -21.39
C VAL A 794 -0.76 34.60 -22.72
N SER A 795 0.24 35.12 -23.43
CA SER A 795 0.83 34.44 -24.57
C SER A 795 1.80 33.33 -24.11
N TRP A 796 2.15 32.43 -25.03
CA TRP A 796 3.14 31.38 -24.76
C TRP A 796 4.52 31.94 -24.44
N ASP A 797 4.98 32.92 -25.23
CA ASP A 797 6.28 33.57 -25.03
C ASP A 797 6.34 34.26 -23.66
N GLN A 798 5.27 34.96 -23.27
CA GLN A 798 5.15 35.53 -21.93
C GLN A 798 5.24 34.44 -20.85
N SER A 799 4.51 33.32 -21.00
CA SER A 799 4.57 32.23 -20.01
C SER A 799 5.99 31.71 -19.78
N LEU A 800 6.78 31.57 -20.86
CA LEU A 800 8.19 31.17 -20.75
C LEU A 800 9.06 32.21 -20.04
N GLU A 801 8.89 33.49 -20.34
CA GLU A 801 9.61 34.57 -19.66
C GLU A 801 9.30 34.57 -18.15
N GLN A 802 8.03 34.39 -17.79
CA GLN A 802 7.60 34.28 -16.40
C GLN A 802 8.20 33.04 -15.71
N PHE A 803 8.20 31.89 -16.39
CA PHE A 803 8.79 30.66 -15.88
C PHE A 803 10.31 30.78 -15.68
N ALA A 804 11.01 31.45 -16.60
CA ALA A 804 12.43 31.73 -16.48
C ALA A 804 12.74 32.65 -15.28
N ALA A 805 11.94 33.71 -15.09
CA ALA A 805 12.06 34.60 -13.92
C ALA A 805 11.85 33.84 -12.60
N ARG A 806 10.85 32.93 -12.54
CA ARG A 806 10.62 32.05 -11.39
C ARG A 806 11.82 31.15 -11.09
N ASN A 807 12.41 30.54 -12.10
CA ASN A 807 13.58 29.68 -11.90
C ASN A 807 14.81 30.47 -11.47
N GLN A 808 15.05 31.64 -12.07
CA GLN A 808 16.14 32.53 -11.67
C GLN A 808 16.00 32.98 -10.21
N TRP A 809 14.77 33.22 -9.75
CA TRP A 809 14.47 33.52 -8.35
C TRP A 809 14.84 32.34 -7.43
N LEU A 810 14.45 31.11 -7.77
CA LEU A 810 14.83 29.92 -7.00
C LEU A 810 16.36 29.72 -6.96
N GLU A 811 17.06 29.92 -8.08
CA GLU A 811 18.53 29.83 -8.13
C GLU A 811 19.21 30.91 -7.30
N THR A 812 18.65 32.12 -7.28
CA THR A 812 19.13 33.24 -6.45
C THR A 812 19.02 32.89 -4.97
N ILE A 813 17.85 32.40 -4.54
CA ILE A 813 17.64 31.92 -3.16
C ILE A 813 18.62 30.81 -2.80
N HIS A 814 18.81 29.83 -3.69
CA HIS A 814 19.74 28.72 -3.45
C HIS A 814 21.18 29.19 -3.28
N ARG A 815 21.66 30.10 -4.13
CA ARG A 815 22.98 30.70 -4.03
C ARG A 815 23.15 31.49 -2.73
N ASP A 816 22.21 32.40 -2.43
CA ASP A 816 22.31 33.31 -1.29
C ASP A 816 22.31 32.54 0.04
N ILE A 817 21.55 31.44 0.13
CA ILE A 817 21.51 30.55 1.30
C ILE A 817 22.80 29.71 1.42
N SER A 818 23.41 29.30 0.29
CA SER A 818 24.61 28.45 0.27
C SER A 818 25.91 29.19 0.59
N GLU A 819 26.04 30.45 0.18
CA GLU A 819 27.29 31.22 0.27
C GLU A 819 27.51 31.97 1.61
N THR A 820 26.69 31.71 2.65
CA THR A 820 26.78 32.35 3.98
C THR A 820 26.71 33.89 3.98
N HIS A 821 26.12 34.52 2.97
CA HIS A 821 25.83 35.95 2.99
C HIS A 821 24.56 36.24 3.81
N ILE A 822 24.78 36.83 4.98
CA ILE A 822 23.76 37.35 5.88
C ILE A 822 23.08 38.54 5.19
N GLY A 823 21.84 38.34 4.73
CA GLY A 823 20.93 39.37 4.22
C GLY A 823 20.67 39.25 2.73
N THR A 824 19.49 38.78 2.33
CA THR A 824 19.01 38.94 0.96
C THR A 824 18.62 40.41 0.77
N ASP A 825 19.42 41.17 0.03
CA ASP A 825 18.99 42.48 -0.48
C ASP A 825 17.89 42.24 -1.53
N GLY A 826 16.62 42.19 -1.07
CA GLY A 826 15.41 42.31 -1.88
C GLY A 826 15.38 41.50 -3.18
N SER A 827 15.22 40.18 -3.08
CA SER A 827 15.05 39.26 -4.22
C SER A 827 13.59 38.84 -4.39
N ALA A 828 12.65 39.78 -4.27
CA ALA A 828 11.23 39.46 -4.42
C ALA A 828 10.99 38.79 -5.78
N LEU A 829 10.09 37.80 -5.83
CA LEU A 829 9.69 37.21 -7.09
C LEU A 829 8.94 38.25 -7.92
N VAL A 830 9.65 38.89 -8.86
CA VAL A 830 9.10 39.88 -9.77
C VAL A 830 8.88 39.24 -11.12
N TYR A 831 7.61 39.11 -11.48
CA TYR A 831 7.18 38.68 -12.79
C TYR A 831 7.23 39.86 -13.78
N PRO A 832 7.81 39.70 -14.99
CA PRO A 832 7.69 40.67 -16.07
C PRO A 832 6.25 41.16 -16.31
N SER A 833 6.08 42.36 -16.85
CA SER A 833 4.75 42.86 -17.22
C SER A 833 4.13 41.99 -18.31
N VAL A 834 2.85 41.66 -18.15
CA VAL A 834 2.08 40.92 -19.15
C VAL A 834 1.32 41.90 -20.03
N ASP A 835 1.58 41.88 -21.34
CA ASP A 835 0.82 42.64 -22.33
C ASP A 835 -0.52 41.95 -22.63
N PRO A 836 -1.57 42.70 -23.02
CA PRO A 836 -2.89 42.15 -23.31
C PRO A 836 -2.94 41.30 -24.60
N GLU A 837 -1.84 41.18 -25.33
CA GLU A 837 -1.75 40.43 -26.58
C GLU A 837 -1.51 38.94 -26.29
N TYR A 838 -2.44 38.09 -26.71
CA TYR A 838 -2.36 36.63 -26.59
C TYR A 838 -2.71 35.98 -27.93
N GLY A 839 -2.12 34.82 -28.21
CA GLY A 839 -2.39 34.04 -29.42
C GLY A 839 -3.76 33.34 -29.40
N PRO A 840 -4.26 32.89 -30.57
CA PRO A 840 -5.50 32.11 -30.66
C PRO A 840 -5.34 30.71 -30.04
N ALA A 841 -6.44 30.06 -29.67
CA ALA A 841 -6.39 28.66 -29.24
C ALA A 841 -6.06 27.72 -30.41
N VAL A 842 -6.48 28.06 -31.64
CA VAL A 842 -6.14 27.30 -32.85
C VAL A 842 -4.84 27.85 -33.45
N LEU A 843 -3.78 27.05 -33.38
CA LEU A 843 -2.45 27.42 -33.84
C LEU A 843 -2.28 27.19 -35.35
N HIS A 844 -2.86 26.12 -35.89
CA HIS A 844 -2.77 25.78 -37.30
C HIS A 844 -3.94 24.87 -37.74
N ARG A 845 -4.30 24.94 -39.03
CA ARG A 845 -5.18 23.97 -39.70
C ARG A 845 -4.53 23.53 -41.00
N SER A 846 -4.53 22.23 -41.23
CA SER A 846 -4.06 21.61 -42.47
C SER A 846 -5.10 20.63 -43.00
N THR A 847 -4.95 20.25 -44.27
CA THR A 847 -5.71 19.15 -44.86
C THR A 847 -4.73 18.30 -45.65
N TRP A 848 -4.69 17.01 -45.34
CA TRP A 848 -3.84 16.05 -46.04
C TRP A 848 -4.61 14.74 -46.26
N ASN A 849 -4.61 14.21 -47.49
CA ASN A 849 -5.41 13.04 -47.91
C ASN A 849 -6.88 13.13 -47.43
N ASP A 850 -7.54 14.24 -47.74
CA ASP A 850 -8.96 14.53 -47.42
C ASP A 850 -9.35 14.49 -45.93
N VAL A 851 -8.37 14.49 -45.02
CA VAL A 851 -8.60 14.60 -43.57
C VAL A 851 -8.10 15.98 -43.11
N GLU A 852 -9.01 16.77 -42.54
CA GLU A 852 -8.68 18.02 -41.86
C GLU A 852 -7.96 17.73 -40.54
N VAL A 853 -6.89 18.46 -40.24
CA VAL A 853 -6.16 18.37 -38.98
C VAL A 853 -6.08 19.75 -38.34
N THR A 854 -6.51 19.84 -37.07
CA THR A 854 -6.48 21.08 -36.29
C THR A 854 -5.46 20.96 -35.16
N TYR A 855 -4.55 21.92 -35.08
CA TYR A 855 -3.53 22.01 -34.04
C TYR A 855 -3.96 23.09 -33.04
N ARG A 856 -4.23 22.69 -31.81
CA ARG A 856 -4.74 23.57 -30.74
C ARG A 856 -3.72 23.71 -29.62
N GLN A 857 -3.60 24.92 -29.09
CA GLN A 857 -2.86 25.19 -27.87
C GLN A 857 -3.51 24.46 -26.69
N ALA A 858 -2.70 23.75 -25.91
CA ALA A 858 -3.14 23.05 -24.70
C ALA A 858 -2.19 23.39 -23.55
N GLY A 859 -2.28 24.64 -23.08
CA GLY A 859 -1.29 25.22 -22.15
C GLY A 859 0.02 25.60 -22.84
N ASP A 860 0.99 26.02 -22.03
CA ASP A 860 2.37 26.27 -22.47
C ASP A 860 3.20 25.01 -22.60
N SER A 861 2.77 23.98 -21.88
CA SER A 861 3.30 22.65 -21.92
C SER A 861 2.66 21.76 -22.97
N GLY A 862 1.84 22.18 -23.95
CA GLY A 862 1.35 21.23 -24.95
C GLY A 862 0.60 21.73 -26.18
N ILE A 863 0.45 20.82 -27.15
CA ILE A 863 -0.36 20.96 -28.37
C ILE A 863 -1.28 19.74 -28.49
N LEU A 864 -2.58 19.99 -28.65
CA LEU A 864 -3.58 18.98 -29.01
C LEU A 864 -3.75 18.97 -30.53
N VAL A 865 -3.54 17.80 -31.15
CA VAL A 865 -3.72 17.59 -32.59
C VAL A 865 -4.99 16.76 -32.81
N GLU A 866 -5.95 17.31 -33.52
CA GLU A 866 -7.26 16.72 -33.76
C GLU A 866 -7.44 16.36 -35.23
N PHE A 867 -7.91 15.14 -35.53
CA PHE A 867 -8.04 14.62 -36.89
C PHE A 867 -9.51 14.41 -37.28
N GLY A 868 -9.89 14.90 -38.46
CA GLY A 868 -11.19 14.68 -39.07
C GLY A 868 -12.37 15.30 -38.31
N PRO A 869 -13.62 14.97 -38.67
CA PRO A 869 -14.80 15.42 -37.93
C PRO A 869 -14.93 14.77 -36.54
N MET A 870 -15.87 15.25 -35.72
CA MET A 870 -16.18 14.71 -34.37
C MET A 870 -16.99 13.39 -34.46
N THR A 871 -16.41 12.38 -35.11
CA THR A 871 -17.01 11.06 -35.31
C THR A 871 -16.00 9.95 -35.01
N LEU A 872 -16.48 8.82 -34.53
CA LEU A 872 -15.68 7.64 -34.27
C LEU A 872 -15.32 6.94 -35.60
N ASP A 873 -14.06 7.06 -36.02
CA ASP A 873 -13.52 6.40 -37.21
C ASP A 873 -12.19 5.68 -36.92
N ILE A 874 -12.17 4.37 -37.17
CA ILE A 874 -10.99 3.51 -36.94
C ILE A 874 -9.87 3.84 -37.94
N ILE A 875 -10.18 4.34 -39.14
CA ILE A 875 -9.17 4.78 -40.13
C ILE A 875 -8.47 6.05 -39.61
N VAL A 876 -9.21 7.00 -39.07
CA VAL A 876 -8.65 8.18 -38.38
C VAL A 876 -7.76 7.74 -37.20
N ARG A 877 -8.21 6.74 -36.42
CA ARG A 877 -7.41 6.22 -35.31
C ARG A 877 -6.13 5.52 -35.77
N ALA A 878 -6.18 4.78 -36.87
CA ALA A 878 -5.01 4.15 -37.51
C ALA A 878 -4.02 5.22 -37.98
N ARG A 879 -4.50 6.32 -38.57
CA ARG A 879 -3.70 7.48 -38.96
C ARG A 879 -3.02 8.15 -37.76
N ILE A 880 -3.72 8.31 -36.65
CA ILE A 880 -3.13 8.83 -35.40
C ILE A 880 -2.00 7.93 -34.89
N HIS A 881 -2.13 6.61 -35.03
CA HIS A 881 -1.05 5.69 -34.66
C HIS A 881 0.16 5.81 -35.60
N ALA A 882 -0.06 5.94 -36.90
CA ALA A 882 1.01 6.19 -37.85
C ALA A 882 1.73 7.51 -37.51
N PHE A 883 0.98 8.56 -37.20
CA PHE A 883 1.53 9.85 -36.76
C PHE A 883 2.33 9.75 -35.45
N GLN A 884 1.81 9.02 -34.46
CA GLN A 884 2.53 8.70 -33.23
C GLN A 884 3.87 8.02 -33.54
N LYS A 885 3.89 7.01 -34.41
CA LYS A 885 5.11 6.29 -34.81
C LYS A 885 6.12 7.21 -35.48
N VAL A 886 5.68 8.08 -36.38
CA VAL A 886 6.57 9.09 -37.00
C VAL A 886 7.21 9.99 -35.95
N ILE A 887 6.47 10.41 -34.92
CA ILE A 887 7.02 11.22 -33.82
C ILE A 887 8.07 10.44 -33.02
N GLU A 888 7.73 9.20 -32.63
CA GLU A 888 8.62 8.31 -31.87
C GLU A 888 9.93 8.03 -32.63
N ASP A 889 9.82 7.65 -33.90
CA ASP A 889 10.97 7.32 -34.76
C ASP A 889 11.86 8.54 -35.04
N SER A 890 11.31 9.75 -34.98
CA SER A 890 12.05 10.99 -35.22
C SER A 890 12.91 11.44 -34.03
N SER A 891 12.79 10.78 -32.85
CA SER A 891 13.59 11.05 -31.65
C SER A 891 13.70 12.54 -31.29
N LEU A 892 12.59 13.29 -31.46
CA LEU A 892 12.62 14.73 -31.31
C LEU A 892 12.89 15.12 -29.85
N LEU A 893 13.96 15.86 -29.59
CA LEU A 893 14.33 16.30 -28.24
C LEU A 893 13.22 17.14 -27.61
N GLY A 894 12.87 16.83 -26.35
CA GLY A 894 11.86 17.55 -25.57
C GLY A 894 10.43 16.99 -25.63
N VAL A 895 10.20 15.88 -26.35
CA VAL A 895 8.91 15.15 -26.22
C VAL A 895 8.94 14.37 -24.92
N GLU A 896 8.20 14.83 -23.92
CA GLU A 896 8.06 14.07 -22.67
C GLU A 896 7.07 12.92 -22.82
N ARG A 897 5.87 13.20 -23.34
CA ARG A 897 4.75 12.26 -23.37
C ARG A 897 3.84 12.49 -24.58
N LEU A 898 3.27 11.39 -25.07
CA LEU A 898 2.21 11.38 -26.07
C LEU A 898 0.95 10.76 -25.46
N CYS A 899 -0.20 11.39 -25.68
CA CYS A 899 -1.50 10.89 -25.25
C CYS A 899 -2.41 10.66 -26.48
N PRO A 900 -2.25 9.52 -27.18
CA PRO A 900 -3.14 9.16 -28.28
C PRO A 900 -4.52 8.76 -27.74
N CYS A 901 -5.55 9.40 -28.28
CA CYS A 901 -6.95 9.23 -27.87
C CYS A 901 -7.77 8.70 -29.05
N ILE A 902 -9.09 8.93 -29.06
CA ILE A 902 -9.98 8.42 -30.11
C ILE A 902 -9.70 9.06 -31.47
N ARG A 903 -9.73 10.40 -31.52
CA ARG A 903 -9.52 11.20 -32.75
C ARG A 903 -8.49 12.32 -32.58
N SER A 904 -7.69 12.23 -31.54
CA SER A 904 -6.68 13.23 -31.24
C SER A 904 -5.43 12.59 -30.66
N ILE A 905 -4.34 13.34 -30.69
CA ILE A 905 -3.14 13.06 -29.90
C ILE A 905 -2.66 14.35 -29.28
N MET A 906 -2.33 14.31 -28.00
CA MET A 906 -1.72 15.44 -27.32
C MET A 906 -0.23 15.19 -27.11
N LYS A 907 0.56 16.24 -27.29
CA LYS A 907 1.99 16.27 -27.01
C LYS A 907 2.30 17.37 -26.02
N ILE A 908 3.28 17.12 -25.16
CA ILE A 908 3.78 18.11 -24.21
C ILE A 908 5.01 18.87 -24.79
N ALA A 909 5.03 20.22 -24.67
CA ALA A 909 5.92 21.28 -25.21
C ALA A 909 5.58 21.85 -26.62
N GLN A 910 5.71 23.18 -26.81
CA GLN A 910 4.95 23.93 -27.85
C GLN A 910 5.74 24.45 -29.09
N ARG A 911 6.60 25.47 -29.00
CA ARG A 911 6.99 26.27 -30.19
C ARG A 911 7.94 25.56 -31.18
N THR A 912 8.94 24.82 -30.70
CA THR A 912 9.80 23.98 -31.57
C THR A 912 9.01 22.83 -32.20
N PHE A 913 7.88 22.47 -31.59
CA PHE A 913 7.12 21.29 -31.96
C PHE A 913 6.06 21.52 -33.02
N LEU A 914 5.39 22.68 -33.04
CA LEU A 914 4.31 22.92 -34.01
C LEU A 914 4.76 22.68 -35.46
N GLN A 915 5.89 23.27 -35.87
CA GLN A 915 6.42 23.11 -37.22
C GLN A 915 6.81 21.65 -37.50
N ALA A 916 7.50 21.00 -36.57
CA ALA A 916 7.84 19.58 -36.69
C ALA A 916 6.59 18.68 -36.80
N LEU A 917 5.53 18.97 -36.04
CA LEU A 917 4.27 18.22 -36.10
C LEU A 917 3.56 18.37 -37.44
N ILE A 918 3.60 19.56 -38.05
CA ILE A 918 3.07 19.81 -39.40
C ILE A 918 3.90 19.04 -40.44
N GLU A 919 5.23 19.01 -40.30
CA GLU A 919 6.11 18.23 -41.19
C GLU A 919 5.92 16.72 -41.04
N PHE A 920 5.74 16.23 -39.81
CA PHE A 920 5.48 14.81 -39.54
C PHE A 920 4.16 14.33 -40.11
N GLU A 921 3.15 15.19 -40.22
CA GLU A 921 1.89 14.84 -40.86
C GLU A 921 2.12 14.38 -42.30
N ARG A 922 3.03 15.05 -43.03
CA ARG A 922 3.36 14.72 -44.42
C ARG A 922 4.15 13.41 -44.58
N ARG A 923 4.66 12.84 -43.48
CA ARG A 923 5.41 11.58 -43.45
C ARG A 923 4.55 10.37 -43.11
N ILE A 924 3.28 10.59 -42.80
CA ILE A 924 2.31 9.51 -42.60
C ILE A 924 2.16 8.73 -43.92
N PRO A 925 2.05 7.38 -43.90
CA PRO A 925 1.80 6.60 -45.11
C PRO A 925 0.52 7.02 -45.84
N GLU A 926 0.56 7.11 -47.17
CA GLU A 926 -0.63 7.45 -47.97
C GLU A 926 -1.72 6.36 -47.90
N ASP A 927 -1.33 5.08 -47.92
CA ASP A 927 -2.24 3.93 -47.85
C ASP A 927 -2.44 3.44 -46.40
N ILE A 928 -3.18 4.22 -45.60
CA ILE A 928 -3.58 3.84 -44.24
C ILE A 928 -4.40 2.54 -44.23
N GLU A 929 -5.16 2.26 -45.29
CA GLU A 929 -6.05 1.09 -45.36
C GLU A 929 -5.26 -0.23 -45.43
N SER A 930 -4.05 -0.23 -45.98
CA SER A 930 -3.15 -1.39 -45.98
C SER A 930 -2.50 -1.70 -44.64
N MET A 931 -2.61 -0.81 -43.65
CA MET A 931 -1.92 -0.98 -42.37
C MET A 931 -2.39 -2.24 -41.62
N ARG A 932 -1.41 -2.91 -41.01
CA ARG A 932 -1.61 -4.02 -40.07
C ARG A 932 -0.96 -3.64 -38.75
N PHE A 933 -1.67 -3.85 -37.66
CA PHE A 933 -1.18 -3.59 -36.31
C PHE A 933 -0.90 -4.91 -35.61
N SER A 934 0.26 -4.97 -34.95
CA SER A 934 0.56 -6.05 -34.01
C SER A 934 -0.38 -5.90 -32.81
N ALA A 935 -1.47 -6.66 -32.82
CA ALA A 935 -2.56 -6.57 -31.87
C ALA A 935 -2.73 -7.91 -31.17
N ARG A 936 -2.71 -7.95 -29.84
CA ARG A 936 -3.02 -9.16 -29.09
C ARG A 936 -4.53 -9.29 -28.99
N LYS A 937 -5.07 -10.48 -29.22
CA LYS A 937 -6.46 -10.80 -28.85
C LYS A 937 -6.47 -11.45 -27.48
N ILE A 938 -7.01 -10.76 -26.49
CA ILE A 938 -6.95 -11.12 -25.08
C ILE A 938 -8.36 -11.46 -24.58
N THR A 939 -8.49 -12.62 -23.92
CA THR A 939 -9.77 -13.06 -23.36
C THR A 939 -9.89 -12.64 -21.90
N PHE A 940 -11.00 -11.95 -21.57
CA PHE A 940 -11.33 -11.52 -20.21
C PHE A 940 -12.60 -12.23 -19.71
N PRO A 941 -12.62 -12.73 -18.46
CA PRO A 941 -13.85 -13.17 -17.82
C PRO A 941 -14.70 -11.95 -17.43
N ILE A 942 -16.01 -12.01 -17.66
CA ILE A 942 -16.94 -10.93 -17.27
C ILE A 942 -18.11 -11.48 -16.46
N VAL A 943 -18.45 -10.78 -15.38
CA VAL A 943 -19.74 -10.95 -14.69
C VAL A 943 -20.66 -9.85 -15.19
N LEU A 944 -21.78 -10.23 -15.82
CA LEU A 944 -22.79 -9.29 -16.31
C LEU A 944 -23.80 -8.98 -15.20
N ASP A 945 -24.26 -7.71 -15.12
CA ASP A 945 -25.22 -7.24 -14.11
C ASP A 945 -24.85 -7.62 -12.65
N ASP A 946 -23.56 -7.45 -12.33
CA ASP A 946 -23.00 -7.85 -11.05
C ASP A 946 -23.53 -7.02 -9.86
N LYS A 947 -23.48 -7.60 -8.66
CA LYS A 947 -23.91 -6.90 -7.42
C LYS A 947 -23.12 -5.62 -7.10
N TRP A 948 -21.83 -5.53 -7.43
CA TRP A 948 -21.00 -4.38 -7.05
C TRP A 948 -21.36 -3.13 -7.83
N ASN A 949 -21.61 -3.27 -9.13
CA ASN A 949 -22.12 -2.18 -9.96
C ASN A 949 -23.51 -1.73 -9.51
N ARG A 950 -24.40 -2.66 -9.14
CA ARG A 950 -25.72 -2.34 -8.58
C ARG A 950 -25.61 -1.56 -7.27
N ASP A 951 -24.66 -1.92 -6.41
CA ASP A 951 -24.42 -1.20 -5.15
C ASP A 951 -23.83 0.19 -5.38
N ALA A 952 -22.95 0.36 -6.38
CA ALA A 952 -22.46 1.68 -6.78
C ALA A 952 -23.59 2.60 -7.26
N LEU A 953 -24.59 2.06 -7.98
CA LEU A 953 -25.76 2.81 -8.42
C LEU A 953 -26.69 3.16 -7.26
N LYS A 954 -26.95 2.24 -6.32
CA LYS A 954 -27.70 2.54 -5.10
C LYS A 954 -27.06 3.69 -4.33
N ARG A 955 -25.72 3.68 -4.18
CA ARG A 955 -24.96 4.75 -3.53
C ARG A 955 -25.10 6.09 -4.29
N TYR A 956 -25.09 6.06 -5.62
CA TYR A 956 -25.31 7.27 -6.42
C TYR A 956 -26.73 7.84 -6.22
N MET A 957 -27.73 6.97 -6.22
CA MET A 957 -29.14 7.37 -6.04
C MET A 957 -29.38 7.97 -4.65
N SER A 958 -28.73 7.44 -3.61
CA SER A 958 -28.88 7.94 -2.25
C SER A 958 -28.18 9.28 -2.03
N ASN A 959 -27.03 9.50 -2.67
CA ASN A 959 -26.13 10.60 -2.30
C ASN A 959 -26.01 11.71 -3.35
N THR A 960 -26.46 11.50 -4.58
CA THR A 960 -26.15 12.41 -5.70
C THR A 960 -27.39 12.78 -6.50
N ARG A 961 -28.06 11.81 -7.13
CA ARG A 961 -29.26 12.05 -7.93
C ARG A 961 -30.16 10.84 -7.89
N ASP A 962 -31.36 11.02 -7.35
CA ASP A 962 -32.34 9.98 -7.09
C ASP A 962 -33.07 9.51 -8.36
N LYS A 963 -33.22 10.39 -9.36
CA LYS A 963 -33.96 10.14 -10.60
C LYS A 963 -33.23 10.67 -11.84
N ALA A 964 -33.11 9.81 -12.85
CA ALA A 964 -32.64 10.09 -14.20
C ALA A 964 -33.11 8.95 -15.13
N VAL A 965 -33.07 9.14 -16.45
CA VAL A 965 -33.48 8.07 -17.39
C VAL A 965 -32.62 6.80 -17.30
N TYR A 966 -31.39 6.95 -16.82
CA TYR A 966 -30.44 5.86 -16.58
C TYR A 966 -30.58 5.19 -15.20
N LEU A 967 -31.62 5.53 -14.43
CA LEU A 967 -31.90 4.96 -13.12
C LEU A 967 -33.29 4.28 -13.11
N PRO A 968 -33.48 3.23 -12.29
CA PRO A 968 -32.52 2.64 -11.36
C PRO A 968 -31.54 1.64 -12.01
N SER A 969 -31.74 1.31 -13.29
CA SER A 969 -30.93 0.33 -14.02
C SER A 969 -30.31 0.94 -15.28
N ASN A 970 -28.98 0.96 -15.33
CA ASN A 970 -28.24 1.40 -16.51
C ASN A 970 -28.47 0.47 -17.70
N ILE A 971 -28.65 -0.83 -17.46
CA ILE A 971 -28.85 -1.83 -18.52
C ILE A 971 -30.24 -1.67 -19.14
N GLU A 972 -31.27 -1.44 -18.32
CA GLU A 972 -32.62 -1.14 -18.81
C GLU A 972 -32.64 0.13 -19.64
N TYR A 973 -31.93 1.17 -19.19
CA TYR A 973 -31.73 2.38 -19.97
C TYR A 973 -31.00 2.11 -21.29
N LEU A 974 -29.92 1.32 -21.29
CA LEU A 974 -29.22 0.97 -22.53
C LEU A 974 -30.13 0.20 -23.49
N ALA A 975 -31.00 -0.68 -23.00
CA ALA A 975 -31.99 -1.35 -23.85
C ALA A 975 -32.95 -0.34 -24.49
N ARG A 976 -33.58 0.52 -23.68
CA ARG A 976 -34.51 1.55 -24.15
C ARG A 976 -33.87 2.55 -25.11
N ASN A 977 -32.73 3.13 -24.74
CA ASN A 977 -32.03 4.16 -25.51
C ASN A 977 -31.51 3.66 -26.87
N ASN A 978 -31.49 2.34 -27.10
CA ASN A 978 -31.01 1.72 -28.33
C ASN A 978 -32.10 0.95 -29.09
N GLY A 979 -33.37 1.05 -28.69
CA GLY A 979 -34.48 0.39 -29.37
C GLY A 979 -34.43 -1.14 -29.30
N LEU A 980 -33.89 -1.69 -28.20
CA LEU A 980 -33.82 -3.13 -27.93
C LEU A 980 -35.05 -3.58 -27.13
N ILE A 981 -35.32 -4.89 -27.14
CA ILE A 981 -36.49 -5.52 -26.52
C ILE A 981 -36.42 -5.42 -24.99
N ASP A 982 -35.28 -5.80 -24.41
CA ASP A 982 -35.09 -5.90 -22.95
C ASP A 982 -33.60 -5.86 -22.55
N GLU A 983 -33.33 -5.97 -21.24
CA GLU A 983 -31.98 -5.98 -20.67
C GLU A 983 -31.14 -7.16 -21.16
N ARG A 984 -31.77 -8.31 -21.40
CA ARG A 984 -31.06 -9.53 -21.85
C ARG A 984 -30.53 -9.36 -23.25
N GLU A 985 -31.31 -8.72 -24.13
CA GLU A 985 -30.85 -8.38 -25.46
C GLU A 985 -29.67 -7.38 -25.40
N ALA A 986 -29.76 -6.35 -24.55
CA ALA A 986 -28.69 -5.38 -24.37
C ALA A 986 -27.39 -6.03 -23.89
N LEU A 987 -27.44 -6.85 -22.83
CA LEU A 987 -26.29 -7.59 -22.31
C LEU A 987 -25.68 -8.52 -23.35
N LYS A 988 -26.52 -9.24 -24.12
CA LYS A 988 -26.04 -10.11 -25.20
C LYS A 988 -25.29 -9.31 -26.26
N LYS A 989 -25.82 -8.16 -26.69
CA LYS A 989 -25.17 -7.31 -27.70
C LYS A 989 -23.83 -6.75 -27.21
N LEU A 990 -23.76 -6.35 -25.93
CA LEU A 990 -22.55 -5.78 -25.32
C LEU A 990 -21.35 -6.72 -25.32
N ILE A 991 -21.54 -8.05 -25.42
CA ILE A 991 -20.44 -9.02 -25.47
C ILE A 991 -20.41 -9.85 -26.76
N GLN A 992 -21.25 -9.50 -27.74
CA GLN A 992 -21.40 -10.28 -28.98
C GLN A 992 -20.22 -10.09 -29.95
N SER A 993 -19.55 -8.93 -29.88
CA SER A 993 -18.38 -8.60 -30.69
C SER A 993 -17.13 -8.50 -29.83
N ASP A 994 -15.99 -8.81 -30.44
CA ASP A 994 -14.70 -8.39 -29.90
C ASP A 994 -14.64 -6.85 -29.83
N PHE A 995 -13.91 -6.34 -28.85
CA PHE A 995 -13.65 -4.92 -28.67
C PHE A 995 -12.23 -4.58 -29.13
N LEU A 996 -12.04 -3.38 -29.67
CA LEU A 996 -10.73 -2.85 -30.04
C LEU A 996 -10.34 -1.74 -29.05
N VAL A 997 -9.12 -1.80 -28.51
CA VAL A 997 -8.55 -0.76 -27.64
C VAL A 997 -8.13 0.44 -28.49
N LEU A 998 -8.76 1.60 -28.30
CA LEU A 998 -8.45 2.82 -29.04
C LEU A 998 -7.57 3.79 -28.25
N GLY A 999 -7.78 3.89 -26.93
CA GLY A 999 -7.04 4.81 -26.06
C GLY A 999 -6.71 4.18 -24.72
N ILE A 1000 -5.64 4.67 -24.08
CA ILE A 1000 -5.21 4.23 -22.74
C ILE A 1000 -4.83 5.49 -21.97
N GLY A 1001 -5.57 5.80 -20.91
CA GLY A 1001 -5.43 7.07 -20.20
C GLY A 1001 -6.37 7.20 -19.01
N PHE A 1002 -6.80 8.42 -18.71
CA PHE A 1002 -7.69 8.79 -17.60
C PHE A 1002 -7.05 8.55 -16.23
N TYR A 1003 -7.15 7.33 -15.71
CA TYR A 1003 -6.49 6.91 -14.47
C TYR A 1003 -5.89 5.52 -14.62
N LEU A 1004 -4.61 5.37 -14.28
CA LEU A 1004 -3.88 4.10 -14.19
C LEU A 1004 -4.08 3.18 -15.40
N ALA A 1005 -3.83 3.71 -16.59
CA ALA A 1005 -3.93 3.02 -17.87
C ALA A 1005 -5.34 2.43 -18.14
N CYS A 1006 -6.39 3.18 -17.79
CA CYS A 1006 -7.76 2.81 -18.12
C CYS A 1006 -7.91 2.67 -19.66
N PRO A 1007 -8.27 1.48 -20.17
CA PRO A 1007 -8.48 1.25 -21.59
C PRO A 1007 -9.83 1.79 -22.03
N PHE A 1008 -9.85 2.54 -23.13
CA PHE A 1008 -11.05 2.95 -23.86
C PHE A 1008 -11.21 2.02 -25.06
N ILE A 1009 -12.32 1.29 -25.09
CA ILE A 1009 -12.55 0.17 -25.98
C ILE A 1009 -13.86 0.34 -26.74
N VAL A 1010 -13.91 -0.17 -27.98
CA VAL A 1010 -15.06 -0.03 -28.86
C VAL A 1010 -15.37 -1.37 -29.52
N PRO A 1011 -16.64 -1.82 -29.61
CA PRO A 1011 -17.01 -3.00 -30.39
C PRO A 1011 -16.57 -2.87 -31.85
N ILE A 1012 -15.85 -3.89 -32.35
CA ILE A 1012 -15.44 -3.94 -33.76
C ILE A 1012 -16.68 -3.93 -34.66
N ASP A 1013 -17.69 -4.74 -34.35
CA ASP A 1013 -18.97 -4.74 -35.07
C ASP A 1013 -19.84 -3.53 -34.71
N PRO A 1014 -20.15 -2.62 -35.66
CA PRO A 1014 -21.00 -1.46 -35.38
C PRO A 1014 -22.43 -1.82 -34.96
N ARG A 1015 -22.94 -3.01 -35.32
CA ARG A 1015 -24.26 -3.50 -34.87
C ARG A 1015 -24.30 -3.80 -33.37
N CYS A 1016 -23.14 -3.87 -32.72
CA CYS A 1016 -22.99 -4.09 -31.28
C CYS A 1016 -22.67 -2.81 -30.50
N ARG A 1017 -22.57 -1.64 -31.17
CA ARG A 1017 -22.24 -0.36 -30.53
C ARG A 1017 -23.49 0.27 -29.91
N LEU A 1018 -23.82 -0.16 -28.70
CA LEU A 1018 -24.85 0.53 -27.91
C LEU A 1018 -24.35 1.92 -27.51
N ILE A 1019 -25.24 2.91 -27.54
CA ILE A 1019 -24.95 4.27 -27.09
C ILE A 1019 -25.66 4.55 -25.76
N GLY A 1020 -24.98 5.29 -24.89
CA GLY A 1020 -25.56 5.80 -23.65
C GLY A 1020 -24.99 7.17 -23.32
N GLN A 1021 -25.78 8.02 -22.66
CA GLN A 1021 -25.26 9.31 -22.20
C GLN A 1021 -24.32 9.15 -20.99
N LYS A 1022 -23.44 10.11 -20.76
CA LYS A 1022 -22.69 10.19 -19.49
C LYS A 1022 -23.64 10.58 -18.36
N MET A 1023 -23.42 10.04 -17.17
CA MET A 1023 -24.20 10.41 -15.99
C MET A 1023 -24.00 11.89 -15.64
N ASN A 1024 -25.08 12.56 -15.21
CA ASN A 1024 -25.10 13.97 -14.87
C ASN A 1024 -25.71 14.20 -13.47
N PRO A 1025 -24.90 14.59 -12.45
CA PRO A 1025 -23.44 14.62 -12.46
C PRO A 1025 -22.84 13.19 -12.44
N SER A 1026 -21.52 13.07 -12.65
CA SER A 1026 -20.81 11.79 -12.61
C SER A 1026 -20.78 11.16 -11.21
N ARG A 1027 -20.59 9.83 -11.13
CA ARG A 1027 -20.41 9.13 -9.86
C ARG A 1027 -19.08 9.49 -9.23
N THR A 1028 -19.07 9.54 -7.90
CA THR A 1028 -17.84 9.67 -7.10
C THR A 1028 -17.16 8.33 -6.83
N PHE A 1029 -17.86 7.20 -7.05
CA PHE A 1029 -17.38 5.85 -6.81
C PHE A 1029 -17.81 4.91 -7.95
N THR A 1030 -16.86 4.14 -8.45
CA THR A 1030 -17.03 3.05 -9.43
C THR A 1030 -16.10 1.91 -9.00
N PRO A 1031 -16.57 0.65 -8.93
CA PRO A 1031 -15.75 -0.44 -8.41
C PRO A 1031 -14.60 -0.80 -9.36
N ARG A 1032 -13.51 -1.33 -8.80
CA ARG A 1032 -12.38 -1.89 -9.57
C ARG A 1032 -12.88 -2.99 -10.51
N GLY A 1033 -12.41 -2.96 -11.76
CA GLY A 1033 -12.78 -3.91 -12.80
C GLY A 1033 -14.14 -3.65 -13.45
N ALA A 1034 -14.89 -2.63 -13.01
CA ALA A 1034 -16.17 -2.30 -13.62
C ALA A 1034 -15.99 -1.95 -15.10
N ILE A 1035 -16.99 -2.30 -15.90
CA ILE A 1035 -17.09 -1.91 -17.30
C ILE A 1035 -18.31 -1.02 -17.46
N GLY A 1036 -18.10 0.14 -18.07
CA GLY A 1036 -19.19 1.04 -18.43
C GLY A 1036 -19.07 1.51 -19.87
N ILE A 1037 -20.17 2.05 -20.40
CA ILE A 1037 -20.26 2.60 -21.76
C ILE A 1037 -20.83 4.03 -21.76
N ALA A 1038 -20.28 4.91 -22.59
CA ALA A 1038 -20.80 6.25 -22.85
C ALA A 1038 -20.47 6.69 -24.29
N GLY A 1039 -21.44 7.28 -24.99
CA GLY A 1039 -21.41 7.29 -26.45
C GLY A 1039 -21.22 5.85 -26.97
N PRO A 1040 -20.47 5.65 -28.06
CA PRO A 1040 -20.12 4.31 -28.54
C PRO A 1040 -18.90 3.68 -27.85
N VAL A 1041 -18.34 4.32 -26.81
CA VAL A 1041 -17.06 3.95 -26.17
C VAL A 1041 -17.30 3.32 -24.81
N ALA A 1042 -16.67 2.18 -24.55
CA ALA A 1042 -16.64 1.55 -23.25
C ALA A 1042 -15.27 1.72 -22.56
N ALA A 1043 -15.22 1.55 -21.24
CA ALA A 1043 -14.00 1.62 -20.46
C ALA A 1043 -13.97 0.56 -19.36
N ILE A 1044 -12.78 0.02 -19.06
CA ILE A 1044 -12.56 -0.92 -17.94
C ILE A 1044 -11.85 -0.17 -16.81
N TYR A 1045 -12.56 0.11 -15.72
CA TYR A 1045 -12.01 0.88 -14.61
C TYR A 1045 -10.93 0.09 -13.86
N PRO A 1046 -9.64 0.49 -13.90
CA PRO A 1046 -8.54 -0.33 -13.39
C PRO A 1046 -8.47 -0.37 -11.86
N ILE A 1047 -8.97 0.68 -11.22
CA ILE A 1047 -9.06 0.86 -9.78
C ILE A 1047 -10.41 1.49 -9.42
N GLU A 1048 -10.72 1.48 -8.12
CA GLU A 1048 -11.83 2.28 -7.60
C GLU A 1048 -11.60 3.76 -7.92
N SER A 1049 -12.57 4.38 -8.60
CA SER A 1049 -12.41 5.75 -9.09
C SER A 1049 -13.77 6.41 -9.41
N PRO A 1050 -13.81 7.75 -9.55
CA PRO A 1050 -14.98 8.43 -10.10
C PRO A 1050 -15.25 8.01 -11.55
N GLY A 1051 -16.53 8.03 -11.98
CA GLY A 1051 -16.89 7.59 -13.32
C GLY A 1051 -18.27 8.06 -13.79
N GLY A 1052 -18.40 8.36 -15.07
CA GLY A 1052 -19.65 8.83 -15.68
C GLY A 1052 -20.30 7.82 -16.63
N TYR A 1053 -19.66 6.69 -16.90
CA TYR A 1053 -20.12 5.72 -17.91
C TYR A 1053 -21.22 4.80 -17.37
N GLN A 1054 -22.14 4.37 -18.21
CA GLN A 1054 -23.27 3.51 -17.86
C GLN A 1054 -22.77 2.07 -17.58
N LEU A 1055 -22.90 1.58 -16.34
CA LEU A 1055 -22.31 0.31 -15.91
C LEU A 1055 -23.11 -0.91 -16.38
N PHE A 1056 -22.43 -1.96 -16.83
CA PHE A 1056 -23.11 -3.19 -17.30
C PHE A 1056 -22.46 -4.52 -16.86
N GLY A 1057 -21.23 -4.49 -16.36
CA GLY A 1057 -20.56 -5.69 -15.86
C GLY A 1057 -19.21 -5.41 -15.21
N ARG A 1058 -18.53 -6.47 -14.76
CA ARG A 1058 -17.23 -6.41 -14.07
C ARG A 1058 -16.29 -7.51 -14.55
N THR A 1059 -15.02 -7.17 -14.71
CA THR A 1059 -13.95 -8.05 -15.21
C THR A 1059 -12.68 -7.91 -14.35
N LEU A 1060 -11.69 -8.77 -14.56
CA LEU A 1060 -10.33 -8.53 -14.09
C LEU A 1060 -9.81 -7.20 -14.64
N PRO A 1061 -9.14 -6.37 -13.83
CA PRO A 1061 -8.63 -5.08 -14.27
C PRO A 1061 -7.44 -5.25 -15.22
N ALA A 1062 -7.24 -4.29 -16.12
CA ALA A 1062 -6.07 -4.21 -16.99
C ALA A 1062 -4.82 -3.63 -16.29
N TRP A 1063 -4.83 -3.54 -14.96
CA TRP A 1063 -3.78 -2.94 -14.12
C TRP A 1063 -3.44 -3.84 -12.94
N GLN A 1064 -2.15 -4.07 -12.73
CA GLN A 1064 -1.60 -4.77 -11.58
C GLN A 1064 -0.48 -3.93 -10.95
N THR A 1065 -0.77 -3.26 -9.83
CA THR A 1065 0.08 -2.24 -9.19
C THR A 1065 1.55 -2.65 -9.04
N TRP A 1066 1.84 -3.92 -8.75
CA TRP A 1066 3.21 -4.40 -8.49
C TRP A 1066 3.84 -5.18 -9.65
N GLY A 1067 3.10 -5.39 -10.75
CA GLY A 1067 3.58 -6.09 -11.94
C GLY A 1067 4.20 -7.47 -11.67
N LYS A 1068 3.51 -8.30 -10.87
CA LYS A 1068 3.93 -9.65 -10.46
C LYS A 1068 3.53 -10.76 -11.43
N GLY A 1069 2.50 -10.53 -12.24
CA GLY A 1069 2.01 -11.52 -13.20
C GLY A 1069 2.94 -11.67 -14.40
N LYS A 1070 2.87 -12.81 -15.10
CA LYS A 1070 3.69 -13.04 -16.31
C LYS A 1070 3.47 -11.99 -17.39
N ASP A 1071 2.26 -11.44 -17.46
CA ASP A 1071 1.85 -10.45 -18.44
C ASP A 1071 2.11 -8.98 -18.01
N PHE A 1072 2.70 -8.77 -16.83
CA PHE A 1072 2.99 -7.46 -16.27
C PHE A 1072 4.47 -7.33 -15.89
N LYS A 1073 4.95 -6.09 -15.72
CA LYS A 1073 6.28 -5.82 -15.16
C LYS A 1073 6.17 -4.72 -14.09
N PRO A 1074 7.08 -4.66 -13.10
CA PRO A 1074 7.07 -3.57 -12.12
C PRO A 1074 7.15 -2.16 -12.73
N THR A 1075 7.76 -2.04 -13.91
CA THR A 1075 7.85 -0.79 -14.69
C THR A 1075 6.69 -0.60 -15.67
N GLU A 1076 5.92 -1.66 -15.95
CA GLU A 1076 4.79 -1.71 -16.88
C GLU A 1076 3.61 -2.42 -16.20
N PRO A 1077 2.98 -1.81 -15.17
CA PRO A 1077 1.87 -2.40 -14.42
C PRO A 1077 0.55 -2.45 -15.20
N TRP A 1078 0.51 -2.02 -16.46
CA TRP A 1078 -0.67 -2.10 -17.33
C TRP A 1078 -0.53 -3.26 -18.32
N LEU A 1079 -1.67 -3.89 -18.64
CA LEU A 1079 -1.70 -5.04 -19.55
C LEU A 1079 -1.87 -4.60 -21.01
N LEU A 1080 -2.88 -3.76 -21.27
CA LEU A 1080 -3.38 -3.50 -22.61
C LEU A 1080 -2.57 -2.43 -23.34
N GLU A 1081 -2.49 -2.56 -24.65
CA GLU A 1081 -1.89 -1.59 -25.57
C GLU A 1081 -2.90 -1.20 -26.65
N ALA A 1082 -2.61 -0.10 -27.37
CA ALA A 1082 -3.48 0.35 -28.45
C ALA A 1082 -3.61 -0.73 -29.54
N PHE A 1083 -4.83 -0.88 -30.07
CA PHE A 1083 -5.25 -1.91 -31.03
C PHE A 1083 -5.29 -3.34 -30.52
N ASP A 1084 -4.99 -3.61 -29.24
CA ASP A 1084 -5.35 -4.92 -28.67
C ASP A 1084 -6.86 -5.17 -28.83
N GLN A 1085 -7.20 -6.44 -29.02
CA GLN A 1085 -8.57 -6.90 -29.10
C GLN A 1085 -8.95 -7.58 -27.78
N ILE A 1086 -10.16 -7.32 -27.30
CA ILE A 1086 -10.71 -7.90 -26.07
C ILE A 1086 -11.92 -8.75 -26.42
N THR A 1087 -11.90 -10.00 -25.98
CA THR A 1087 -13.07 -10.89 -26.01
C THR A 1087 -13.56 -11.11 -24.59
N PHE A 1088 -14.84 -10.88 -24.34
CA PHE A 1088 -15.44 -11.16 -23.04
C PHE A 1088 -16.11 -12.54 -23.01
N VAL A 1089 -15.83 -13.32 -21.96
CA VAL A 1089 -16.48 -14.62 -21.71
C VAL A 1089 -17.27 -14.53 -20.41
N PRO A 1090 -18.61 -14.71 -20.43
CA PRO A 1090 -19.43 -14.57 -19.25
C PRO A 1090 -19.16 -15.68 -18.22
N VAL A 1091 -19.03 -15.31 -16.96
CA VAL A 1091 -18.86 -16.20 -15.80
C VAL A 1091 -19.86 -15.84 -14.69
N GLY A 1092 -20.16 -16.79 -13.81
CA GLY A 1092 -21.05 -16.55 -12.66
C GLY A 1092 -20.39 -15.70 -11.56
N GLU A 1093 -21.20 -15.03 -10.72
CA GLU A 1093 -20.67 -14.31 -9.53
C GLU A 1093 -19.87 -15.24 -8.61
N ASP A 1094 -20.34 -16.48 -8.42
CA ASP A 1094 -19.70 -17.47 -7.55
C ASP A 1094 -18.36 -17.98 -8.12
N GLU A 1095 -18.26 -18.08 -9.44
CA GLU A 1095 -16.99 -18.42 -10.13
C GLU A 1095 -15.97 -17.28 -10.02
N TYR A 1096 -16.43 -16.03 -10.02
CA TYR A 1096 -15.58 -14.85 -9.89
C TYR A 1096 -15.07 -14.65 -8.43
N VAL A 1097 -15.87 -14.97 -7.41
CA VAL A 1097 -15.59 -14.61 -5.99
C VAL A 1097 -15.55 -15.76 -4.97
N GLU A 1098 -16.28 -16.86 -5.15
CA GLU A 1098 -16.62 -17.76 -4.03
C GLU A 1098 -15.65 -18.93 -3.78
N LEU A 1099 -15.60 -19.36 -2.51
CA LEU A 1099 -14.51 -20.13 -1.87
C LEU A 1099 -14.69 -21.65 -1.88
N LEU A 1100 -15.79 -22.18 -2.43
CA LEU A 1100 -16.27 -23.53 -2.09
C LEU A 1100 -16.14 -24.61 -3.16
N CYS A 1101 -15.55 -24.33 -4.32
CA CYS A 1101 -15.24 -25.36 -5.31
C CYS A 1101 -13.77 -25.36 -5.73
N ILE A 1102 -13.26 -26.52 -6.10
CA ILE A 1102 -11.85 -26.84 -6.46
C ILE A 1102 -11.38 -26.12 -7.76
N TRP A 1103 -12.10 -25.10 -8.22
CA TRP A 1103 -11.82 -24.23 -9.37
C TRP A 1103 -12.04 -22.73 -9.06
N ALA A 1104 -11.86 -22.32 -7.80
CA ALA A 1104 -11.98 -20.95 -7.29
C ALA A 1104 -11.10 -19.92 -8.05
N GLN A 1105 -11.01 -18.68 -7.53
CA GLN A 1105 -9.74 -17.93 -7.52
C GLN A 1105 -9.39 -16.95 -8.66
N LEU A 1106 -10.25 -16.53 -9.60
CA LEU A 1106 -9.79 -15.65 -10.71
C LEU A 1106 -9.18 -14.29 -10.25
N GLU A 1107 -9.93 -13.48 -9.48
CA GLU A 1107 -9.42 -12.19 -8.98
C GLU A 1107 -8.22 -12.37 -8.04
N ARG A 1108 -8.20 -13.46 -7.26
CA ARG A 1108 -7.10 -13.77 -6.34
C ARG A 1108 -5.86 -14.30 -7.04
N GLN A 1109 -6.00 -15.14 -8.06
CA GLN A 1109 -4.91 -15.60 -8.92
C GLN A 1109 -4.33 -14.40 -9.67
N PHE A 1110 -5.17 -13.49 -10.14
CA PHE A 1110 -4.73 -12.24 -10.74
C PHE A 1110 -3.90 -11.41 -9.75
N ASP A 1111 -4.41 -11.15 -8.54
CA ASP A 1111 -3.68 -10.40 -7.51
C ASP A 1111 -2.40 -11.14 -7.04
N ALA A 1112 -2.38 -12.48 -7.12
CA ALA A 1112 -1.21 -13.31 -6.84
C ALA A 1112 -0.18 -13.38 -7.99
N GLY A 1113 -0.51 -12.86 -9.18
CA GLY A 1113 0.31 -12.97 -10.38
C GLY A 1113 0.34 -14.38 -11.00
N GLN A 1114 -0.64 -15.24 -10.67
CA GLN A 1114 -0.78 -16.60 -11.18
C GLN A 1114 -1.71 -16.71 -12.39
N TYR A 1115 -2.57 -15.71 -12.63
CA TYR A 1115 -3.43 -15.68 -13.81
C TYR A 1115 -2.61 -15.33 -15.06
N GLU A 1116 -2.83 -16.06 -16.14
CA GLU A 1116 -2.15 -15.88 -17.42
C GLU A 1116 -3.19 -15.58 -18.51
N PHE A 1117 -3.00 -14.48 -19.22
CA PHE A 1117 -3.86 -14.09 -20.32
C PHE A 1117 -3.49 -14.84 -21.60
N GLN A 1118 -4.49 -15.33 -22.33
CA GLN A 1118 -4.27 -15.99 -23.63
C GLN A 1118 -4.20 -14.94 -24.75
N ALA A 1119 -3.20 -15.04 -25.64
CA ALA A 1119 -3.00 -14.10 -26.76
C ALA A 1119 -2.61 -14.77 -28.09
N SER A 1120 -3.34 -14.50 -29.17
CA SER A 1120 -2.91 -14.79 -30.56
C SER A 1120 -3.76 -14.10 -31.64
N VAL A 1121 -3.22 -13.16 -32.45
CA VAL A 1121 -3.58 -12.78 -33.86
C VAL A 1121 -2.93 -11.44 -34.26
N THR A 1122 -3.31 -10.84 -35.40
CA THR A 1122 -2.95 -9.51 -35.92
C THR A 1122 -4.24 -8.79 -36.35
N PHE A 1123 -4.35 -7.47 -36.21
CA PHE A 1123 -5.51 -6.69 -36.69
C PHE A 1123 -5.19 -6.02 -38.04
N SER A 1124 -6.11 -6.09 -39.01
CA SER A 1124 -5.98 -5.48 -40.34
C SER A 1124 -7.07 -4.43 -40.58
N VAL A 1125 -6.64 -3.22 -40.99
CA VAL A 1125 -7.56 -2.13 -41.32
C VAL A 1125 -8.41 -2.49 -42.56
N ARG A 1126 -7.80 -3.09 -43.58
CA ARG A 1126 -8.48 -3.54 -44.80
C ARG A 1126 -9.59 -4.55 -44.51
N GLU A 1127 -9.27 -5.61 -43.75
CA GLU A 1127 -10.26 -6.65 -43.40
C GLU A 1127 -11.44 -6.05 -42.61
N HIS A 1128 -11.17 -5.08 -41.74
CA HIS A 1128 -12.23 -4.37 -41.02
C HIS A 1128 -13.09 -3.50 -41.95
N LYS A 1129 -12.49 -2.76 -42.89
CA LYS A 1129 -13.21 -1.96 -43.88
C LYS A 1129 -14.11 -2.82 -44.77
N ASP A 1130 -13.59 -3.94 -45.26
CA ASP A 1130 -14.37 -4.89 -46.07
C ASP A 1130 -15.55 -5.46 -45.29
N PHE A 1131 -15.35 -5.76 -44.00
CA PHE A 1131 -16.43 -6.14 -43.09
C PHE A 1131 -17.49 -5.04 -42.94
N LEU A 1132 -17.09 -3.78 -42.73
CA LEU A 1132 -18.03 -2.65 -42.64
C LEU A 1132 -18.88 -2.50 -43.90
N LEU A 1133 -18.27 -2.62 -45.08
CA LEU A 1133 -18.99 -2.57 -46.36
C LEU A 1133 -20.00 -3.71 -46.48
N SER A 1134 -19.63 -4.93 -46.05
CA SER A 1134 -20.52 -6.09 -46.10
C SER A 1134 -21.72 -6.01 -45.16
N ALA A 1135 -21.63 -5.22 -44.07
CA ALA A 1135 -22.67 -5.08 -43.06
C ALA A 1135 -23.41 -3.73 -43.13
N ALA A 1136 -23.15 -2.89 -44.13
CA ALA A 1136 -23.59 -1.50 -44.17
C ALA A 1136 -25.12 -1.31 -44.03
N GLU A 1137 -25.91 -2.11 -44.76
CA GLU A 1137 -27.38 -2.03 -44.72
C GLU A 1137 -27.93 -2.37 -43.32
N GLU A 1138 -27.39 -3.41 -42.67
CA GLU A 1138 -27.80 -3.81 -41.33
C GLU A 1138 -27.39 -2.78 -40.26
N VAL A 1139 -26.19 -2.19 -40.42
CA VAL A 1139 -25.70 -1.13 -39.55
C VAL A 1139 -26.59 0.11 -39.64
N GLU A 1140 -26.98 0.50 -40.85
CA GLU A 1140 -27.85 1.66 -41.05
C GLU A 1140 -29.23 1.44 -40.43
N ALA A 1141 -29.85 0.28 -40.68
CA ALA A 1141 -31.13 -0.09 -40.08
C ALA A 1141 -31.08 -0.19 -38.54
N PHE A 1142 -29.92 -0.55 -37.96
CA PHE A 1142 -29.73 -0.51 -36.51
C PHE A 1142 -29.60 0.93 -35.99
N ARG A 1143 -28.82 1.78 -36.67
CA ARG A 1143 -28.63 3.19 -36.31
C ARG A 1143 -29.91 4.00 -36.38
N GLU A 1144 -30.75 3.79 -37.38
CA GLU A 1144 -32.06 4.47 -37.49
C GLU A 1144 -32.95 4.16 -36.28
N ARG A 1145 -33.05 2.88 -35.89
CA ARG A 1145 -33.82 2.46 -34.71
C ARG A 1145 -33.23 3.01 -33.40
N GLN A 1146 -31.90 3.00 -33.29
CA GLN A 1146 -31.18 3.54 -32.14
C GLN A 1146 -31.39 5.06 -32.03
N ALA A 1147 -31.36 5.80 -33.13
CA ALA A 1147 -31.52 7.25 -33.16
C ALA A 1147 -32.93 7.67 -32.69
N GLU A 1148 -33.98 6.98 -33.17
CA GLU A 1148 -35.35 7.23 -32.74
C GLU A 1148 -35.50 6.99 -31.23
N ALA A 1149 -35.02 5.85 -30.74
CA ALA A 1149 -35.14 5.50 -29.33
C ALA A 1149 -34.33 6.44 -28.42
N SER A 1150 -33.14 6.84 -28.84
CA SER A 1150 -32.30 7.80 -28.11
C SER A 1150 -32.91 9.20 -28.08
N HIS A 1151 -33.63 9.61 -29.14
CA HIS A 1151 -34.36 10.87 -29.13
C HIS A 1151 -35.44 10.90 -28.06
N ILE A 1152 -36.21 9.82 -27.92
CA ILE A 1152 -37.26 9.68 -26.90
C ILE A 1152 -36.67 9.76 -25.48
N GLU A 1153 -35.60 9.01 -25.18
CA GLU A 1153 -34.98 9.07 -23.85
C GLU A 1153 -34.35 10.44 -23.56
N THR A 1154 -33.84 11.14 -24.59
CA THR A 1154 -33.29 12.50 -24.45
C THR A 1154 -34.35 13.51 -24.00
N LEU A 1155 -35.56 13.42 -24.58
CA LEU A 1155 -36.70 14.26 -24.20
C LEU A 1155 -37.13 13.97 -22.76
N ARG A 1156 -37.22 12.69 -22.38
CA ARG A 1156 -37.55 12.26 -21.00
C ARG A 1156 -36.52 12.75 -19.99
N GLU A 1157 -35.23 12.68 -20.30
CA GLU A 1157 -34.18 13.16 -19.40
C GLU A 1157 -34.26 14.67 -19.19
N SER A 1158 -34.57 15.43 -20.24
CA SER A 1158 -34.74 16.88 -20.15
C SER A 1158 -35.83 17.27 -19.15
N GLU A 1159 -36.94 16.53 -19.11
CA GLU A 1159 -38.02 16.72 -18.13
C GLU A 1159 -37.56 16.36 -16.71
N ILE A 1160 -36.96 15.18 -16.53
CA ILE A 1160 -36.51 14.70 -15.21
C ILE A 1160 -35.41 15.59 -14.63
N LEU A 1161 -34.48 16.07 -15.47
CA LEU A 1161 -33.41 16.98 -15.06
C LEU A 1161 -33.98 18.31 -14.59
N ARG A 1162 -34.94 18.88 -15.32
CA ARG A 1162 -35.60 20.14 -14.95
C ARG A 1162 -36.30 20.03 -13.60
N ASP A 1163 -37.00 18.93 -13.35
CA ASP A 1163 -37.65 18.66 -12.06
C ASP A 1163 -36.64 18.55 -10.92
N TRP A 1164 -35.51 17.86 -11.16
CA TRP A 1164 -34.44 17.73 -10.17
C TRP A 1164 -33.76 19.07 -9.86
N GLU A 1165 -33.43 19.86 -10.87
CA GLU A 1165 -32.85 21.20 -10.71
C GLU A 1165 -33.79 22.13 -9.95
N THR A 1166 -35.09 22.06 -10.23
CA THR A 1166 -36.11 22.84 -9.54
C THR A 1166 -36.20 22.46 -8.06
N ARG A 1167 -36.22 21.17 -7.73
CA ARG A 1167 -36.17 20.67 -6.34
C ARG A 1167 -34.89 21.14 -5.62
N ARG A 1168 -33.75 20.99 -6.27
CA ARG A 1168 -32.44 21.37 -5.71
C ARG A 1168 -32.34 22.88 -5.47
N ALA A 1169 -32.88 23.68 -6.38
CA ALA A 1169 -32.95 25.13 -6.22
C ALA A 1169 -33.90 25.54 -5.08
N ALA A 1170 -35.01 24.81 -4.87
CA ALA A 1170 -35.91 25.03 -3.74
C ALA A 1170 -35.23 24.70 -2.40
N ASP A 1171 -34.54 23.55 -2.29
CA ASP A 1171 -33.77 23.16 -1.09
C ASP A 1171 -32.63 24.16 -0.80
N SER A 1172 -32.00 24.68 -1.84
CA SER A 1172 -30.95 25.71 -1.72
C SER A 1172 -31.52 27.07 -1.28
N ARG A 1173 -32.78 27.40 -1.62
CA ARG A 1173 -33.47 28.64 -1.19
C ARG A 1173 -33.98 28.56 0.25
N ASP A 1174 -34.41 27.39 0.71
CA ASP A 1174 -34.72 27.18 2.13
C ASP A 1174 -33.45 27.16 3.00
N GLY A 1175 -32.31 26.75 2.45
CA GLY A 1175 -31.00 26.88 3.09
C GLY A 1175 -30.52 28.34 3.19
N THR A 1176 -30.87 29.22 2.26
CA THR A 1176 -30.55 30.66 2.32
C THR A 1176 -31.59 31.49 3.08
N ASN A 1177 -32.85 31.05 3.20
CA ASN A 1177 -33.83 31.67 4.10
C ASN A 1177 -33.59 31.36 5.59
N GLY A 1178 -32.66 30.46 5.92
CA GLY A 1178 -32.10 30.35 7.27
C GLY A 1178 -31.09 31.46 7.61
N LEU A 1179 -30.70 32.30 6.64
CA LEU A 1179 -29.74 33.40 6.83
C LEU A 1179 -30.39 34.72 7.28
N THR A 1180 -31.69 34.73 7.59
CA THR A 1180 -32.36 35.86 8.24
C THR A 1180 -32.77 35.50 9.67
N ASN A 1181 -31.98 35.99 10.64
CA ASN A 1181 -32.35 36.16 12.05
C ASN A 1181 -33.10 34.98 12.70
N ASN A 1182 -32.47 33.81 12.83
CA ASN A 1182 -32.83 32.95 13.96
C ASN A 1182 -32.16 33.52 15.21
N SER A 1183 -33.00 34.06 16.08
CA SER A 1183 -32.71 34.55 17.42
C SER A 1183 -31.55 33.83 18.06
N LEU A 1184 -30.51 34.59 18.40
CA LEU A 1184 -29.51 34.25 19.42
C LEU A 1184 -30.25 33.82 20.70
N ALA A 1185 -30.49 32.52 20.86
CA ALA A 1185 -30.47 31.95 22.19
C ALA A 1185 -29.00 31.97 22.61
N SER A 1186 -28.61 33.00 23.35
CA SER A 1186 -27.38 32.99 24.11
C SER A 1186 -27.49 31.89 25.17
N SER A 1187 -27.22 30.64 24.80
CA SER A 1187 -27.06 29.55 25.75
C SER A 1187 -25.68 29.73 26.41
N ASN A 1188 -25.67 29.83 27.74
CA ASN A 1188 -24.44 29.80 28.54
C ASN A 1188 -23.75 28.44 28.33
N GLY A 1189 -22.76 28.37 27.42
CA GLY A 1189 -22.03 27.14 27.13
C GLY A 1189 -20.84 27.37 26.20
N GLN A 1190 -19.90 26.43 26.16
CA GLN A 1190 -18.76 26.40 25.24
C GLN A 1190 -19.24 26.02 23.82
N PRO A 1191 -19.00 26.85 22.79
CA PRO A 1191 -19.41 26.53 21.43
C PRO A 1191 -18.51 25.46 20.80
N VAL A 1192 -19.11 24.49 20.12
CA VAL A 1192 -18.46 23.59 19.17
C VAL A 1192 -18.69 24.15 17.79
N VAL A 1193 -17.62 24.50 17.07
CA VAL A 1193 -17.69 25.20 15.78
C VAL A 1193 -17.14 24.35 14.63
N SER A 1194 -17.62 24.59 13.42
CA SER A 1194 -17.03 24.01 12.22
C SER A 1194 -15.65 24.63 11.98
N PRO A 1195 -14.56 23.86 11.83
CA PRO A 1195 -13.23 24.42 11.59
C PRO A 1195 -12.96 24.76 10.12
N LEU A 1196 -13.83 24.31 9.21
CA LEU A 1196 -13.70 24.52 7.77
C LEU A 1196 -15.06 24.68 7.09
N PHE A 1197 -15.04 25.10 5.83
CA PHE A 1197 -16.23 25.01 4.99
C PHE A 1197 -16.50 23.53 4.71
N SER A 1198 -17.69 23.06 5.06
CA SER A 1198 -18.06 21.65 4.89
C SER A 1198 -19.58 21.46 4.81
N THR A 1199 -20.01 20.24 4.52
CA THR A 1199 -21.39 19.80 4.68
C THR A 1199 -21.49 18.88 5.89
N VAL A 1200 -22.50 19.04 6.74
CA VAL A 1200 -22.69 18.15 7.91
C VAL A 1200 -23.10 16.77 7.41
N TRP A 1201 -22.21 15.79 7.50
CA TRP A 1201 -22.48 14.41 7.07
C TRP A 1201 -23.30 13.65 8.11
N LYS A 1202 -22.88 13.72 9.37
CA LYS A 1202 -23.52 13.00 10.47
C LYS A 1202 -23.53 13.79 11.77
N VAL A 1203 -24.64 13.71 12.49
CA VAL A 1203 -24.76 14.25 13.85
C VAL A 1203 -24.78 13.07 14.83
N ASN A 1204 -23.71 12.92 15.62
CA ASN A 1204 -23.51 11.77 16.52
C ASN A 1204 -23.93 12.04 17.98
N CYS A 1205 -24.50 13.20 18.27
CA CYS A 1205 -24.97 13.57 19.61
C CYS A 1205 -26.38 14.18 19.57
N GLN A 1206 -27.05 14.18 20.71
CA GLN A 1206 -28.36 14.80 20.93
C GLN A 1206 -28.30 15.80 22.09
N VAL A 1207 -29.23 16.75 22.11
CA VAL A 1207 -29.39 17.67 23.24
C VAL A 1207 -29.69 16.86 24.50
N GLY A 1208 -28.91 17.07 25.57
CA GLY A 1208 -28.97 16.32 26.82
C GLY A 1208 -27.90 15.23 26.97
N ASP A 1209 -27.14 14.91 25.92
CA ASP A 1209 -26.05 13.93 26.00
C ASP A 1209 -24.89 14.46 26.84
N VAL A 1210 -24.39 13.63 27.76
CA VAL A 1210 -23.16 13.89 28.52
C VAL A 1210 -21.95 13.44 27.70
N ILE A 1211 -20.97 14.32 27.54
CA ILE A 1211 -19.71 14.01 26.87
C ILE A 1211 -18.90 13.04 27.73
N LYS A 1212 -18.64 11.85 27.20
CA LYS A 1212 -17.97 10.74 27.89
C LYS A 1212 -16.45 10.81 27.82
N SER A 1213 -15.90 11.52 26.84
CA SER A 1213 -14.45 11.74 26.72
C SER A 1213 -14.15 12.98 25.90
N ASN A 1214 -12.96 13.55 26.08
CA ASN A 1214 -12.44 14.67 25.28
C ASN A 1214 -12.18 14.33 23.79
N SER A 1215 -12.25 13.04 23.42
CA SER A 1215 -12.08 12.53 22.05
C SER A 1215 -13.37 12.04 21.42
N GLN A 1216 -14.51 12.21 22.09
CA GLN A 1216 -15.81 11.79 21.56
C GLN A 1216 -16.15 12.59 20.30
N VAL A 1217 -16.41 11.88 19.21
CA VAL A 1217 -16.84 12.49 17.93
C VAL A 1217 -18.31 12.93 18.06
N LEU A 1218 -18.55 14.23 17.95
CA LEU A 1218 -19.87 14.84 18.05
C LEU A 1218 -20.52 15.03 16.67
N PHE A 1219 -19.72 15.39 15.67
CA PHE A 1219 -20.17 15.56 14.30
C PHE A 1219 -19.18 14.90 13.33
N ILE A 1220 -19.68 14.46 12.19
CA ILE A 1220 -18.86 14.15 11.03
C ILE A 1220 -19.24 15.17 9.96
N LEU A 1221 -18.27 15.91 9.46
CA LEU A 1221 -18.44 16.83 8.34
C LEU A 1221 -17.89 16.17 7.09
N GLU A 1222 -18.45 16.44 5.93
CA GLU A 1222 -17.88 16.09 4.63
C GLU A 1222 -17.26 17.36 4.02
N ALA A 1223 -15.97 17.31 3.76
CA ALA A 1223 -15.24 18.35 3.04
C ALA A 1223 -14.18 17.70 2.16
N MET A 1224 -13.96 18.24 0.95
CA MET A 1224 -12.97 17.69 0.01
C MET A 1224 -13.20 16.21 -0.36
N LYS A 1225 -14.44 15.72 -0.24
CA LYS A 1225 -14.84 14.31 -0.38
C LYS A 1225 -14.25 13.38 0.71
N THR A 1226 -13.88 13.95 1.84
CA THR A 1226 -13.35 13.25 3.02
C THR A 1226 -14.23 13.53 4.23
N GLU A 1227 -14.37 12.52 5.09
CA GLU A 1227 -15.01 12.67 6.39
C GLU A 1227 -14.07 13.36 7.39
N VAL A 1228 -14.52 14.45 8.00
CA VAL A 1228 -13.80 15.25 9.00
C VAL A 1228 -14.55 15.12 10.33
N PRO A 1229 -14.05 14.31 11.29
CA PRO A 1229 -14.68 14.19 12.59
C PRO A 1229 -14.44 15.44 13.44
N ILE A 1230 -15.49 15.98 14.03
CA ILE A 1230 -15.43 17.05 15.04
C ILE A 1230 -15.55 16.41 16.41
N ILE A 1231 -14.45 16.42 17.15
CA ILE A 1231 -14.37 15.89 18.50
C ILE A 1231 -14.74 16.95 19.54
N SER A 1232 -15.13 16.48 20.72
CA SER A 1232 -15.52 17.30 21.87
C SER A 1232 -14.41 18.23 22.38
N GLY A 1233 -13.14 17.82 22.30
CA GLY A 1233 -11.97 18.61 22.70
C GLY A 1233 -11.64 18.53 24.20
N GLU A 1234 -10.47 19.06 24.59
CA GLU A 1234 -10.02 19.07 26.00
C GLU A 1234 -10.91 19.94 26.89
N GLY A 1235 -11.26 19.43 28.07
CA GLY A 1235 -12.10 20.11 29.04
C GLY A 1235 -13.61 20.01 28.75
N SER A 1236 -14.02 19.13 27.84
CA SER A 1236 -15.42 18.89 27.48
C SER A 1236 -16.01 17.64 28.15
N GLU A 1237 -15.19 16.73 28.67
CA GLU A 1237 -15.63 15.55 29.43
C GLU A 1237 -16.49 15.96 30.64
N GLY A 1238 -17.66 15.33 30.78
CA GLY A 1238 -18.65 15.63 31.80
C GLY A 1238 -19.60 16.79 31.47
N LYS A 1239 -19.37 17.56 30.40
CA LYS A 1239 -20.30 18.60 29.92
C LYS A 1239 -21.50 18.00 29.19
N VAL A 1240 -22.60 18.74 29.14
CA VAL A 1240 -23.85 18.32 28.48
C VAL A 1240 -24.06 19.10 27.19
N VAL A 1241 -24.47 18.42 26.11
CA VAL A 1241 -24.90 19.09 24.87
C VAL A 1241 -26.17 19.89 25.15
N SER A 1242 -26.06 21.22 25.22
CA SER A 1242 -27.17 22.11 25.60
C SER A 1242 -28.01 22.56 24.40
N SER A 1243 -27.44 22.58 23.19
CA SER A 1243 -28.17 22.87 21.95
C SER A 1243 -27.45 22.33 20.71
N LEU A 1244 -28.23 22.06 19.65
CA LEU A 1244 -27.76 21.69 18.31
C LEU A 1244 -28.28 22.72 17.30
N ASN A 1245 -27.37 23.31 16.52
CA ASN A 1245 -27.67 24.37 15.57
C ASN A 1245 -27.58 23.92 14.10
N VAL A 1246 -27.40 22.62 13.87
CA VAL A 1246 -27.19 22.02 12.54
C VAL A 1246 -28.00 20.73 12.35
N ARG A 1247 -28.15 20.32 11.09
CA ARG A 1247 -28.73 19.04 10.67
C ARG A 1247 -27.88 18.39 9.58
N GLU A 1248 -27.99 17.09 9.42
CA GLU A 1248 -27.34 16.36 8.33
C GLU A 1248 -27.74 16.94 6.95
N GLY A 1249 -26.78 17.05 6.04
CA GLY A 1249 -26.91 17.69 4.72
C GLY A 1249 -26.75 19.22 4.72
N LEU A 1250 -26.67 19.89 5.87
CA LEU A 1250 -26.51 21.35 5.93
C LEU A 1250 -25.06 21.78 5.64
N SER A 1251 -24.86 22.76 4.75
CA SER A 1251 -23.54 23.37 4.51
C SER A 1251 -23.21 24.43 5.57
N VAL A 1252 -21.99 24.38 6.11
CA VAL A 1252 -21.52 25.24 7.20
C VAL A 1252 -20.20 25.92 6.83
N GLN A 1253 -20.00 27.15 7.31
CA GLN A 1253 -18.75 27.92 7.14
C GLN A 1253 -17.76 27.61 8.28
N PRO A 1254 -16.46 27.89 8.11
CA PRO A 1254 -15.55 27.97 9.25
C PRO A 1254 -16.10 28.96 10.30
N GLY A 1255 -16.08 28.56 11.58
CA GLY A 1255 -16.62 29.33 12.70
C GLY A 1255 -18.13 29.20 12.92
N SER A 1256 -18.89 28.55 12.02
CA SER A 1256 -20.31 28.26 12.27
C SER A 1256 -20.46 27.39 13.51
N VAL A 1257 -21.31 27.81 14.45
CA VAL A 1257 -21.57 27.04 15.67
C VAL A 1257 -22.44 25.83 15.34
N LEU A 1258 -21.91 24.64 15.60
CA LEU A 1258 -22.58 23.35 15.44
C LEU A 1258 -23.44 23.00 16.66
N ALA A 1259 -22.90 23.22 17.86
CA ALA A 1259 -23.55 22.96 19.15
C ALA A 1259 -22.98 23.83 20.27
N TYR A 1260 -23.65 23.84 21.43
CA TYR A 1260 -23.11 24.35 22.70
C TYR A 1260 -22.99 23.22 23.74
N LEU A 1261 -21.93 23.26 24.54
CA LEU A 1261 -21.67 22.36 25.66
C LEU A 1261 -21.76 23.14 26.99
N SER A 1262 -22.59 22.71 27.93
CA SER A 1262 -22.78 23.34 29.25
C SER A 1262 -22.19 22.52 30.39
#